data_AF-A0A5C4UU73-F1
#
_entry.id   AF-A0A5C4UU73-F1
#
_cell.length_a   1.000
_cell.length_b   1.000
_cell.length_c   1.000
_cell.angle_alpha   90.00
_cell.angle_beta   90.00
_cell.angle_gamma   90.00
#
_symmetry.space_group_name_H-M   'P 1'
#
loop_
_entity.id
_entity.type
_entity.pdbx_description
1 polymer ?
#
loop_
_entity_poly.entity_id
_entity_poly.type
_entity_poly.pdbx_seq_one_letter_code
_entity_poly.pdbx_strand_id
1 'polypeptide(L)'
;MSTPAGLLVPPWPHCGHGADPATDPVGCRGIHVSGHTACFAHLTDADRDTYLASLAPGADIDHRGTLFTADLLKLLLTALHDPITRLPYLGRADFGEARFAGDARFDRARFSGDAWFDGAEFDGGARFGAAKFSRDAGFGETRFAGDARFDRARFSDGAWFGEAEFAGSARFDRAEFAGSARFDRAEFAGSARFDRADFTSNASNTRFVKARFAGEAEFEQVKFAGNAWFEGAEFAGDARFREAQFVSHAWFDGALFAGDVRFGEAWFARHADFTGAQFLRASRWGPVTCAGVLDLSGVVFGVPVTLEIAAREVQCVRTRWESTATIRARHASVDLGHAVLAAPIAVTAHPTPFTSRFGQLLDESPLTDLAGVRMVSVQGVDAALLVLTDTDVSDCLFSGAFHLDQLRLEGRTVFAPPPTGWRRHGLWPVRWTRRRVLAEEHHWRAQVAGQPAPPSGATPSADQWRPGSHHPDPNLTPDPDDIAPLYRQLRKAFEDAKNEPGAADFYYGECEMRRHDHTGTPRVERGLLWGYWLLSGYGLRASRALGWLAVSMLATIVLLMAFGLPTSSPKQKATGTVPSSGGEVTLTIDKQPPQNPTGDRFSSERFEKALSVTFNSVVFRSSGQDLTTTGTYIEMTSRLLEPTLLALAVLALRGRIKR
;
A
#
# COMPACT_ATOMS: atom_id res chain seq x y z
N MET A 1 36.80 -23.57 -1.14
CA MET A 1 37.60 -24.73 -0.68
C MET A 1 38.69 -24.15 0.21
N SER A 2 38.40 -24.04 1.49
CA SER A 2 39.27 -23.40 2.49
C SER A 2 40.28 -24.41 3.00
N THR A 3 41.57 -24.10 2.90
CA THR A 3 42.65 -24.86 3.52
C THR A 3 42.36 -24.98 5.02
N PRO A 4 42.43 -26.16 5.66
CA PRO A 4 42.20 -26.28 7.09
C PRO A 4 43.19 -25.39 7.85
N ALA A 5 42.67 -24.53 8.73
CA ALA A 5 43.43 -23.50 9.47
C ALA A 5 44.66 -24.04 10.24
N GLY A 6 44.70 -25.35 10.51
CA GLY A 6 45.81 -26.02 11.18
C GLY A 6 47.15 -26.05 10.44
N LEU A 7 47.25 -25.65 9.16
CA LEU A 7 48.51 -25.73 8.39
C LEU A 7 49.14 -24.38 8.03
N LEU A 8 48.51 -23.26 8.38
CA LEU A 8 49.02 -21.93 8.06
C LEU A 8 49.94 -21.42 9.17
N VAL A 9 51.14 -20.96 8.77
CA VAL A 9 52.10 -20.31 9.66
C VAL A 9 51.59 -18.89 9.95
N PRO A 10 51.48 -18.48 11.22
CA PRO A 10 51.05 -17.12 11.55
C PRO A 10 52.00 -16.06 10.99
N PRO A 11 51.50 -14.86 10.61
CA PRO A 11 52.32 -13.80 10.05
C PRO A 11 53.19 -13.05 11.09
N TRP A 12 53.20 -13.51 12.35
CA TRP A 12 53.99 -12.93 13.45
C TRP A 12 55.02 -13.93 14.00
N PRO A 13 56.03 -13.45 14.77
CA PRO A 13 56.93 -14.32 15.51
C PRO A 13 56.14 -15.16 16.53
N HIS A 14 55.92 -16.44 16.21
CA HIS A 14 55.12 -17.38 16.99
C HIS A 14 56.00 -18.34 17.79
N CYS A 15 55.49 -18.79 18.93
CA CYS A 15 56.19 -19.56 19.94
C CYS A 15 56.76 -20.90 19.43
N GLY A 16 56.07 -21.58 18.52
CA GLY A 16 56.51 -22.86 17.93
C GLY A 16 56.62 -24.02 18.93
N HIS A 17 56.21 -23.82 20.19
CA HIS A 17 56.30 -24.85 21.21
C HIS A 17 55.43 -26.06 20.85
N GLY A 18 56.00 -27.26 20.94
CA GLY A 18 55.31 -28.50 20.58
C GLY A 18 55.15 -28.72 19.07
N ALA A 19 55.89 -28.01 18.21
CA ALA A 19 55.89 -28.27 16.77
C ALA A 19 56.39 -29.69 16.46
N ASP A 20 55.59 -30.45 15.72
CA ASP A 20 55.90 -31.80 15.23
C ASP A 20 55.78 -31.82 13.69
N PRO A 21 56.86 -32.10 12.95
CA PRO A 21 56.85 -32.13 11.49
C PRO A 21 55.79 -33.06 10.85
N ALA A 22 55.33 -34.08 11.57
CA ALA A 22 54.38 -35.07 11.06
C ALA A 22 52.90 -34.73 11.33
N THR A 23 52.59 -34.00 12.40
CA THR A 23 51.20 -33.77 12.85
C THR A 23 50.81 -32.30 13.01
N ASP A 24 51.72 -31.43 13.47
CA ASP A 24 51.52 -29.97 13.54
C ASP A 24 52.88 -29.28 13.37
N PRO A 25 53.32 -29.04 12.11
CA PRO A 25 54.66 -28.51 11.84
C PRO A 25 54.86 -27.08 12.36
N VAL A 26 53.78 -26.40 12.79
CA VAL A 26 53.80 -25.03 13.32
C VAL A 26 53.88 -25.04 14.85
N GLY A 27 53.20 -25.98 15.51
CA GLY A 27 53.10 -26.00 16.98
C GLY A 27 52.33 -24.78 17.53
N CYS A 28 52.72 -24.29 18.70
CA CYS A 28 52.03 -23.16 19.33
C CYS A 28 52.10 -21.87 18.48
N ARG A 29 50.94 -21.33 18.13
CA ARG A 29 50.77 -20.13 17.29
C ARG A 29 50.82 -18.81 18.06
N GLY A 30 50.96 -18.87 19.38
CA GLY A 30 51.00 -17.69 20.25
C GLY A 30 52.19 -16.80 19.96
N ILE A 31 51.95 -15.49 19.89
CA ILE A 31 52.99 -14.49 19.68
C ILE A 31 53.99 -14.48 20.83
N HIS A 32 55.25 -14.21 20.51
CA HIS A 32 56.28 -13.95 21.51
C HIS A 32 55.91 -12.77 22.41
N VAL A 33 56.05 -12.97 23.72
CA VAL A 33 56.00 -11.86 24.68
C VAL A 33 57.26 -11.01 24.50
N SER A 34 57.12 -9.68 24.55
CA SER A 34 58.24 -8.74 24.41
C SER A 34 59.44 -9.13 25.28
N GLY A 35 60.60 -9.35 24.66
CA GLY A 35 61.82 -9.77 25.35
C GLY A 35 62.03 -11.28 25.48
N HIS A 36 61.07 -12.11 25.04
CA HIS A 36 61.13 -13.56 25.12
C HIS A 36 60.91 -14.23 23.75
N THR A 37 61.28 -15.50 23.61
CA THR A 37 61.05 -16.33 22.41
C THR A 37 59.86 -17.29 22.57
N ALA A 38 59.03 -17.08 23.59
CA ALA A 38 57.86 -17.90 23.89
C ALA A 38 56.64 -17.01 24.10
N CYS A 39 55.46 -17.57 23.88
CA CYS A 39 54.20 -16.91 24.20
C CYS A 39 53.92 -16.92 25.71
N PHE A 40 52.97 -16.10 26.15
CA PHE A 40 52.65 -15.94 27.57
C PHE A 40 52.29 -17.27 28.27
N ALA A 41 51.68 -18.20 27.53
CA ALA A 41 51.34 -19.53 28.01
C ALA A 41 52.56 -20.45 28.26
N HIS A 42 53.63 -20.27 27.48
CA HIS A 42 54.84 -21.11 27.54
C HIS A 42 56.04 -20.43 28.19
N LEU A 43 55.86 -19.22 28.75
CA LEU A 43 56.86 -18.61 29.63
C LEU A 43 57.07 -19.47 30.87
N THR A 44 58.31 -19.53 31.34
CA THR A 44 58.63 -20.06 32.67
C THR A 44 57.96 -19.22 33.74
N ASP A 45 57.73 -19.76 34.93
CA ASP A 45 57.06 -19.01 36.01
C ASP A 45 57.85 -17.73 36.39
N ALA A 46 59.18 -17.79 36.41
CA ALA A 46 60.03 -16.64 36.70
C ALA A 46 59.96 -15.54 35.61
N ASP A 47 59.98 -15.94 34.34
CA ASP A 47 59.83 -15.00 33.22
C ASP A 47 58.43 -14.39 33.20
N ARG A 48 57.41 -15.20 33.49
CA ARG A 48 56.01 -14.76 33.56
C ARG A 48 55.80 -13.74 34.68
N ASP A 49 56.33 -13.99 35.87
CA ASP A 49 56.26 -13.06 37.00
C ASP A 49 56.97 -11.74 36.68
N THR A 50 58.12 -11.82 36.00
CA THR A 50 58.87 -10.64 35.55
C THR A 50 58.07 -9.83 34.53
N TYR A 51 57.47 -10.48 33.54
CA TYR A 51 56.60 -9.84 32.56
C TYR A 51 55.38 -9.19 33.23
N LEU A 52 54.67 -9.91 34.10
CA LEU A 52 53.49 -9.39 34.81
C LEU A 52 53.83 -8.19 35.69
N ALA A 53 54.98 -8.20 36.37
CA ALA A 53 55.45 -7.07 37.17
C ALA A 53 55.81 -5.83 36.34
N SER A 54 56.10 -6.01 35.04
CA SER A 54 56.38 -4.89 34.13
C SER A 54 55.12 -4.17 33.63
N LEU A 55 53.95 -4.81 33.77
CA LEU A 55 52.68 -4.26 33.33
C LEU A 55 52.17 -3.21 34.32
N ALA A 56 51.61 -2.13 33.78
CA ALA A 56 50.92 -1.10 34.52
C ALA A 56 49.47 -0.96 34.01
N PRO A 57 48.54 -0.43 34.83
CA PRO A 57 47.18 -0.18 34.37
C PRO A 57 47.16 0.73 33.14
N GLY A 58 46.48 0.30 32.09
CA GLY A 58 46.44 0.99 30.79
C GLY A 58 47.61 0.67 29.86
N ALA A 59 48.47 -0.30 30.19
CA ALA A 59 49.52 -0.78 29.31
C ALA A 59 48.95 -1.49 28.07
N ASP A 60 49.68 -1.38 26.95
CA ASP A 60 49.37 -2.10 25.72
C ASP A 60 49.85 -3.55 25.82
N ILE A 61 49.04 -4.49 25.33
CA ILE A 61 49.34 -5.93 25.33
C ILE A 61 49.09 -6.54 23.94
N ASP A 62 49.94 -7.49 23.57
CA ASP A 62 49.80 -8.31 22.36
C ASP A 62 49.99 -9.78 22.75
N HIS A 63 48.90 -10.53 22.65
CA HIS A 63 48.81 -11.94 23.01
C HIS A 63 48.10 -12.74 21.91
N ARG A 64 48.23 -12.32 20.66
CA ARG A 64 47.69 -13.04 19.50
C ARG A 64 48.09 -14.50 19.49
N GLY A 65 47.19 -15.38 19.07
CA GLY A 65 47.42 -16.83 18.96
C GLY A 65 47.66 -17.56 20.30
N THR A 66 47.61 -16.87 21.43
CA THR A 66 48.00 -17.44 22.73
C THR A 66 46.87 -18.28 23.34
N LEU A 67 47.23 -19.41 23.94
CA LEU A 67 46.30 -20.24 24.71
C LEU A 67 46.18 -19.73 26.16
N PHE A 68 44.99 -19.28 26.55
CA PHE A 68 44.66 -18.85 27.90
C PHE A 68 43.85 -19.89 28.65
N THR A 69 44.37 -20.33 29.80
CA THR A 69 43.55 -20.93 30.84
C THR A 69 42.87 -19.83 31.67
N ALA A 70 41.80 -20.17 32.40
CA ALA A 70 41.11 -19.20 33.26
C ALA A 70 42.05 -18.57 34.30
N ASP A 71 42.97 -19.35 34.88
CA ASP A 71 43.95 -18.85 35.85
C ASP A 71 45.00 -17.95 35.19
N LEU A 72 45.47 -18.31 33.99
CA LEU A 72 46.46 -17.52 33.26
C LEU A 72 45.88 -16.15 32.85
N LEU A 73 44.64 -16.13 32.37
CA LEU A 73 43.94 -14.88 32.08
C LEU A 73 43.74 -14.03 33.35
N LYS A 74 43.37 -14.67 34.47
CA LYS A 74 43.19 -13.98 35.74
C LYS A 74 44.48 -13.32 36.20
N LEU A 75 45.63 -14.00 36.09
CA LEU A 75 46.94 -13.44 36.42
C LEU A 75 47.25 -12.19 35.58
N LEU A 76 47.07 -12.28 34.26
CA LEU A 76 47.26 -11.16 33.34
C LEU A 76 46.37 -9.96 33.71
N LEU A 77 45.07 -10.20 33.89
CA LEU A 77 44.14 -9.13 34.23
C LEU A 77 44.45 -8.53 35.61
N THR A 78 44.83 -9.34 36.60
CA THR A 78 45.27 -8.88 37.94
C THR A 78 46.44 -7.91 37.86
N ALA A 79 47.44 -8.16 37.01
CA ALA A 79 48.55 -7.24 36.80
C ALA A 79 48.11 -5.88 36.21
N LEU A 80 47.01 -5.85 35.45
CA LEU A 80 46.46 -4.66 34.79
C LEU A 80 45.36 -3.95 35.62
N HIS A 81 45.16 -4.30 36.90
CA HIS A 81 44.13 -3.65 37.72
C HIS A 81 44.47 -2.20 38.04
N ASP A 82 43.54 -1.30 37.75
CA ASP A 82 43.61 0.06 38.27
C ASP A 82 43.54 0.05 39.81
N PRO A 83 44.46 0.74 40.52
CA PRO A 83 44.57 0.65 41.97
C PRO A 83 43.39 1.26 42.71
N ILE A 84 42.65 2.18 42.08
CA ILE A 84 41.50 2.89 42.66
C ILE A 84 40.22 2.08 42.41
N THR A 85 39.97 1.73 41.15
CA THR A 85 38.71 1.08 40.76
C THR A 85 38.72 -0.43 40.98
N ARG A 86 39.91 -1.04 41.08
CA ARG A 86 40.12 -2.50 41.19
C ARG A 86 39.49 -3.25 40.02
N LEU A 87 39.40 -2.60 38.85
CA LEU A 87 38.92 -3.17 37.61
C LEU A 87 40.10 -3.31 36.62
N PRO A 88 40.06 -4.30 35.71
CA PRO A 88 41.06 -4.40 34.66
C PRO A 88 41.06 -3.12 33.79
N TYR A 89 42.23 -2.52 33.62
CA TYR A 89 42.43 -1.36 32.76
C TYR A 89 43.54 -1.66 31.76
N LEU A 90 43.16 -1.73 30.48
CA LEU A 90 44.01 -2.12 29.37
C LEU A 90 44.16 -0.96 28.39
N GLY A 91 45.35 -0.80 27.82
CA GLY A 91 45.64 0.09 26.70
C GLY A 91 45.05 -0.44 25.40
N ARG A 92 45.86 -0.54 24.35
CA ARG A 92 45.59 -1.40 23.20
C ARG A 92 45.75 -2.86 23.63
N ALA A 93 44.76 -3.69 23.34
CA ALA A 93 44.78 -5.11 23.69
C ALA A 93 44.53 -5.96 22.46
N ASP A 94 45.52 -6.76 22.06
CA ASP A 94 45.41 -7.66 20.92
C ASP A 94 45.40 -9.13 21.38
N PHE A 95 44.25 -9.76 21.22
CA PHE A 95 43.96 -11.17 21.47
C PHE A 95 43.50 -11.87 20.18
N GLY A 96 43.85 -11.33 19.00
CA GLY A 96 43.49 -11.94 17.72
C GLY A 96 43.98 -13.39 17.62
N GLU A 97 43.13 -14.29 17.14
CA GLU A 97 43.39 -15.74 17.06
C GLU A 97 43.76 -16.42 18.40
N ALA A 98 43.58 -15.74 19.55
CA ALA A 98 43.84 -16.34 20.86
C ALA A 98 42.75 -17.37 21.21
N ARG A 99 43.11 -18.40 21.99
CA ARG A 99 42.17 -19.42 22.45
C ARG A 99 42.01 -19.38 23.96
N PHE A 100 40.78 -19.29 24.45
CA PHE A 100 40.43 -19.30 25.86
C PHE A 100 39.78 -20.63 26.21
N ALA A 101 40.57 -21.53 26.82
CA ALA A 101 40.14 -22.91 27.13
C ALA A 101 39.09 -23.02 28.25
N GLY A 102 38.79 -21.92 28.94
CA GLY A 102 37.80 -21.86 30.02
C GLY A 102 37.05 -20.53 30.02
N ASP A 103 36.36 -20.22 31.13
CA ASP A 103 35.66 -18.95 31.30
C ASP A 103 36.62 -17.76 31.14
N ALA A 104 36.38 -16.91 30.13
CA ALA A 104 37.11 -15.68 29.91
C ALA A 104 36.35 -14.50 30.51
N ARG A 105 36.88 -13.88 31.57
CA ARG A 105 36.17 -12.85 32.36
C ARG A 105 36.81 -11.48 32.21
N PHE A 106 36.21 -10.65 31.37
CA PHE A 106 36.49 -9.24 31.16
C PHE A 106 35.36 -8.33 31.67
N ASP A 107 34.50 -8.83 32.57
CA ASP A 107 33.41 -8.05 33.16
C ASP A 107 33.94 -6.75 33.76
N ARG A 108 33.32 -5.62 33.38
CA ARG A 108 33.69 -4.26 33.81
C ARG A 108 35.12 -3.84 33.45
N ALA A 109 35.81 -4.57 32.57
CA ALA A 109 37.11 -4.17 32.06
C ALA A 109 37.00 -2.87 31.25
N ARG A 110 38.05 -2.04 31.30
CA ARG A 110 38.18 -0.83 30.50
C ARG A 110 39.32 -1.02 29.50
N PHE A 111 39.01 -0.86 28.22
CA PHE A 111 39.96 -0.79 27.13
C PHE A 111 40.05 0.67 26.66
N SER A 112 41.19 1.33 26.88
CA SER A 112 41.41 2.71 26.44
C SER A 112 41.94 2.82 25.00
N GLY A 113 42.58 1.76 24.50
CA GLY A 113 42.94 1.62 23.09
C GLY A 113 42.03 0.63 22.38
N ASP A 114 42.42 0.24 21.17
CA ASP A 114 41.70 -0.76 20.39
C ASP A 114 41.76 -2.13 21.08
N ALA A 115 40.67 -2.89 21.00
CA ALA A 115 40.56 -4.22 21.58
C ALA A 115 40.23 -5.24 20.48
N TRP A 116 41.22 -6.03 20.06
CA TRP A 116 41.10 -6.97 18.96
C TRP A 116 40.99 -8.40 19.49
N PHE A 117 39.90 -9.08 19.15
CA PHE A 117 39.64 -10.50 19.43
C PHE A 117 39.28 -11.25 18.14
N ASP A 118 39.61 -10.67 16.98
CA ASP A 118 39.26 -11.26 15.69
C ASP A 118 39.87 -12.65 15.53
N GLY A 119 39.08 -13.62 15.09
CA GLY A 119 39.48 -15.03 14.97
C GLY A 119 39.71 -15.74 16.31
N ALA A 120 39.47 -15.11 17.46
CA ALA A 120 39.65 -15.75 18.77
C ALA A 120 38.63 -16.88 19.00
N GLU A 121 39.00 -17.85 19.82
CA GLU A 121 38.16 -18.98 20.21
C GLU A 121 37.90 -18.97 21.71
N PHE A 122 36.63 -18.93 22.13
CA PHE A 122 36.21 -19.05 23.51
C PHE A 122 35.52 -20.39 23.75
N ASP A 123 36.25 -21.36 24.31
CA ASP A 123 35.73 -22.69 24.62
C ASP A 123 34.73 -22.66 25.80
N GLY A 124 34.99 -21.78 26.77
CA GLY A 124 34.10 -21.50 27.90
C GLY A 124 33.20 -20.29 27.67
N GLY A 125 32.59 -19.77 28.75
CA GLY A 125 31.79 -18.56 28.66
C GLY A 125 32.67 -17.30 28.51
N ALA A 126 32.35 -16.45 27.55
CA ALA A 126 33.02 -15.16 27.33
C ALA A 126 32.20 -14.03 27.97
N ARG A 127 32.76 -13.34 28.96
CA ARG A 127 32.05 -12.32 29.74
C ARG A 127 32.70 -10.96 29.60
N PHE A 128 31.97 -10.04 29.02
CA PHE A 128 32.28 -8.63 28.79
C PHE A 128 31.17 -7.73 29.38
N GLY A 129 30.44 -8.22 30.38
CA GLY A 129 29.33 -7.49 30.97
C GLY A 129 29.79 -6.17 31.58
N ALA A 130 29.15 -5.07 31.20
CA ALA A 130 29.53 -3.71 31.58
C ALA A 130 30.99 -3.32 31.24
N ALA A 131 31.65 -4.01 30.31
CA ALA A 131 32.95 -3.62 29.80
C ALA A 131 32.85 -2.31 28.99
N LYS A 132 33.94 -1.54 28.96
CA LYS A 132 34.01 -0.24 28.27
C LYS A 132 35.12 -0.27 27.23
N PHE A 133 34.74 -0.19 25.97
CA PHE A 133 35.65 -0.08 24.82
C PHE A 133 35.69 1.37 24.37
N SER A 134 36.81 2.04 24.61
CA SER A 134 36.97 3.48 24.32
C SER A 134 37.31 3.75 22.87
N ARG A 135 37.81 2.73 22.15
CA ARG A 135 38.14 2.73 20.73
C ARG A 135 37.46 1.54 20.03
N ASP A 136 37.92 1.19 18.84
CA ASP A 136 37.37 0.08 18.07
C ASP A 136 37.54 -1.24 18.82
N ALA A 137 36.50 -2.08 18.77
CA ALA A 137 36.48 -3.42 19.34
C ALA A 137 36.14 -4.44 18.26
N GLY A 138 37.09 -5.31 17.92
CA GLY A 138 36.94 -6.36 16.93
C GLY A 138 36.71 -7.72 17.58
N PHE A 139 35.71 -8.41 17.07
CA PHE A 139 35.30 -9.79 17.36
C PHE A 139 34.87 -10.47 16.04
N GLY A 140 35.43 -10.04 14.92
CA GLY A 140 35.15 -10.63 13.61
C GLY A 140 35.72 -12.05 13.55
N GLU A 141 34.98 -12.97 12.93
CA GLU A 141 35.41 -14.39 12.82
C GLU A 141 35.67 -15.06 14.19
N THR A 142 35.23 -14.45 15.30
CA THR A 142 35.38 -15.01 16.65
C THR A 142 34.38 -16.14 16.86
N ARG A 143 34.84 -17.24 17.50
CA ARG A 143 33.99 -18.37 17.86
C ARG A 143 33.72 -18.41 19.35
N PHE A 144 32.46 -18.27 19.73
CA PHE A 144 31.98 -18.41 21.11
C PHE A 144 31.28 -19.77 21.27
N ALA A 145 32.00 -20.78 21.79
CA ALA A 145 31.43 -22.10 22.05
C ALA A 145 30.46 -22.08 23.24
N GLY A 146 30.76 -21.29 24.28
CA GLY A 146 29.89 -21.02 25.42
C GLY A 146 29.03 -19.76 25.26
N ASP A 147 28.37 -19.35 26.35
CA ASP A 147 27.63 -18.08 26.40
C ASP A 147 28.56 -16.88 26.19
N ALA A 148 28.17 -15.96 25.31
CA ALA A 148 28.83 -14.67 25.11
C ALA A 148 27.98 -13.54 25.72
N ARG A 149 28.53 -12.85 26.72
CA ARG A 149 27.80 -11.83 27.49
C ARG A 149 28.44 -10.47 27.34
N PHE A 150 27.73 -9.56 26.69
CA PHE A 150 28.06 -8.15 26.50
C PHE A 150 26.97 -7.25 27.10
N ASP A 151 26.18 -7.76 28.06
CA ASP A 151 25.11 -6.97 28.68
C ASP A 151 25.67 -5.70 29.33
N ARG A 152 25.05 -4.55 29.03
CA ARG A 152 25.51 -3.22 29.46
C ARG A 152 26.93 -2.84 29.01
N ALA A 153 27.55 -3.58 28.08
CA ALA A 153 28.82 -3.17 27.50
C ALA A 153 28.66 -1.86 26.74
N ARG A 154 29.70 -1.03 26.74
CA ARG A 154 29.71 0.25 26.03
C ARG A 154 30.83 0.27 25.00
N PHE A 155 30.46 0.49 23.75
CA PHE A 155 31.34 0.64 22.61
C PHE A 155 31.30 2.09 22.15
N SER A 156 32.38 2.84 22.42
CA SER A 156 32.45 4.27 22.08
C SER A 156 32.67 4.50 20.58
N ASP A 157 33.54 3.70 19.96
CA ASP A 157 33.79 3.71 18.52
C ASP A 157 33.18 2.44 17.87
N GLY A 158 33.77 1.88 16.81
CA GLY A 158 33.22 0.73 16.09
C GLY A 158 33.23 -0.58 16.89
N ALA A 159 32.19 -1.39 16.73
CA ALA A 159 32.11 -2.74 17.28
C ALA A 159 31.84 -3.75 16.17
N TRP A 160 32.78 -4.65 15.90
CA TRP A 160 32.73 -5.55 14.74
C TRP A 160 32.61 -7.00 15.20
N PHE A 161 31.53 -7.66 14.81
CA PHE A 161 31.18 -9.06 15.07
C PHE A 161 30.84 -9.76 13.74
N GLY A 162 31.42 -9.30 12.63
CA GLY A 162 31.16 -9.87 11.31
C GLY A 162 31.67 -11.29 11.24
N GLU A 163 30.88 -12.21 10.69
CA GLU A 163 31.23 -13.63 10.57
C GLU A 163 31.56 -14.29 11.94
N ALA A 164 31.13 -13.69 13.06
CA ALA A 164 31.26 -14.29 14.38
C ALA A 164 30.26 -15.43 14.57
N GLU A 165 30.70 -16.49 15.25
CA GLU A 165 29.88 -17.68 15.54
C GLU A 165 29.54 -17.75 17.03
N PHE A 166 28.25 -17.68 17.35
CA PHE A 166 27.73 -17.81 18.71
C PHE A 166 27.01 -19.16 18.85
N ALA A 167 27.74 -20.18 19.33
CA ALA A 167 27.16 -21.50 19.58
C ALA A 167 26.24 -21.49 20.81
N GLY A 168 26.64 -20.75 21.87
CA GLY A 168 25.85 -20.49 23.07
C GLY A 168 24.93 -19.27 22.93
N SER A 169 24.38 -18.80 24.06
CA SER A 169 23.54 -17.59 24.05
C SER A 169 24.40 -16.34 23.90
N ALA A 170 24.01 -15.43 23.00
CA ALA A 170 24.63 -14.12 22.82
C ALA A 170 23.76 -13.04 23.45
N ARG A 171 24.30 -12.32 24.43
CA ARG A 171 23.55 -11.30 25.20
C ARG A 171 24.18 -9.92 25.07
N PHE A 172 23.45 -9.00 24.49
CA PHE A 172 23.76 -7.57 24.33
C PHE A 172 22.69 -6.69 25.00
N ASP A 173 21.94 -7.24 25.96
CA ASP A 173 20.88 -6.51 26.68
C ASP A 173 21.42 -5.22 27.29
N ARG A 174 20.79 -4.09 26.97
CA ARG A 174 21.21 -2.74 27.39
C ARG A 174 22.64 -2.35 27.00
N ALA A 175 23.24 -2.99 26.00
CA ALA A 175 24.52 -2.55 25.46
C ALA A 175 24.36 -1.18 24.75
N GLU A 176 25.38 -0.34 24.85
CA GLU A 176 25.44 0.97 24.23
C GLU A 176 26.47 0.97 23.10
N PHE A 177 26.02 1.28 21.88
CA PHE A 177 26.89 1.42 20.70
C PHE A 177 26.84 2.88 20.24
N ALA A 178 27.92 3.62 20.48
CA ALA A 178 28.06 4.99 20.01
C ALA A 178 28.67 5.08 18.61
N GLY A 179 29.50 4.11 18.21
CA GLY A 179 29.95 3.92 16.83
C GLY A 179 29.14 2.88 16.06
N SER A 180 29.63 2.51 14.87
CA SER A 180 28.96 1.51 14.01
C SER A 180 29.08 0.11 14.59
N ALA A 181 27.98 -0.64 14.59
CA ALA A 181 27.91 -2.02 15.05
C ALA A 181 27.65 -2.94 13.86
N ARG A 182 28.55 -3.90 13.61
CA ARG A 182 28.47 -4.80 12.45
C ARG A 182 28.39 -6.24 12.90
N PHE A 183 27.33 -6.93 12.53
CA PHE A 183 27.07 -8.35 12.74
C PHE A 183 26.82 -9.05 11.39
N ASP A 184 27.39 -8.52 10.31
CA ASP A 184 27.20 -9.05 8.95
C ASP A 184 27.66 -10.50 8.90
N ARG A 185 26.79 -11.39 8.40
CA ARG A 185 27.02 -12.85 8.36
C ARG A 185 27.34 -13.50 9.70
N ALA A 186 27.04 -12.85 10.83
CA ALA A 186 27.16 -13.49 12.13
C ALA A 186 26.15 -14.65 12.25
N GLU A 187 26.56 -15.74 12.88
CA GLU A 187 25.72 -16.91 13.11
C GLU A 187 25.40 -17.05 14.60
N PHE A 188 24.11 -16.98 14.93
CA PHE A 188 23.59 -17.18 16.28
C PHE A 188 22.87 -18.53 16.36
N ALA A 189 23.58 -19.57 16.80
CA ALA A 189 23.00 -20.89 16.99
C ALA A 189 22.10 -20.92 18.24
N GLY A 190 22.53 -20.24 19.31
CA GLY A 190 21.74 -20.00 20.51
C GLY A 190 20.86 -18.74 20.41
N SER A 191 20.20 -18.37 21.50
CA SER A 191 19.40 -17.14 21.57
C SER A 191 20.28 -15.89 21.48
N ALA A 192 19.90 -14.95 20.62
CA ALA A 192 20.53 -13.64 20.47
C ALA A 192 19.63 -12.56 21.05
N ARG A 193 20.09 -11.87 22.10
CA ARG A 193 19.30 -10.87 22.83
C ARG A 193 19.94 -9.50 22.75
N PHE A 194 19.21 -8.52 22.25
CA PHE A 194 19.57 -7.11 22.12
C PHE A 194 18.52 -6.22 22.81
N ASP A 195 17.85 -6.75 23.84
CA ASP A 195 16.74 -6.05 24.47
C ASP A 195 17.23 -4.75 25.11
N ARG A 196 16.56 -3.64 24.79
CA ARG A 196 16.92 -2.30 25.25
C ARG A 196 18.36 -1.88 24.90
N ALA A 197 18.99 -2.50 23.90
CA ALA A 197 20.26 -1.99 23.37
C ALA A 197 20.02 -0.63 22.70
N ASP A 198 20.99 0.28 22.86
CA ASP A 198 20.92 1.63 22.29
C ASP A 198 22.07 1.84 21.30
N PHE A 199 21.71 1.90 20.01
CA PHE A 199 22.60 2.30 18.92
C PHE A 199 22.46 3.80 18.74
N THR A 200 23.13 4.54 19.64
CA THR A 200 22.84 5.94 19.98
C THR A 200 23.12 6.97 18.89
N SER A 201 24.08 6.70 17.99
CA SER A 201 24.52 7.67 16.98
C SER A 201 23.69 7.54 15.70
N ASN A 202 23.22 8.67 15.20
CA ASN A 202 22.51 8.72 13.91
C ASN A 202 23.46 8.56 12.71
N ALA A 203 24.76 8.80 12.92
CA ALA A 203 25.81 8.55 11.95
C ALA A 203 26.32 7.10 12.00
N SER A 204 25.98 6.36 13.07
CA SER A 204 26.37 4.97 13.18
C SER A 204 25.38 4.05 12.49
N ASN A 205 25.97 3.03 11.89
CA ASN A 205 25.30 2.08 11.04
C ASN A 205 25.23 0.76 11.79
N THR A 206 24.02 0.23 11.97
CA THR A 206 23.82 -1.07 12.61
C THR A 206 23.48 -2.09 11.55
N ARG A 207 24.34 -3.09 11.37
CA ARG A 207 24.25 -4.03 10.27
C ARG A 207 24.17 -5.46 10.77
N PHE A 208 23.20 -6.21 10.26
CA PHE A 208 22.95 -7.63 10.43
C PHE A 208 22.78 -8.28 9.04
N VAL A 209 23.50 -7.78 8.03
CA VAL A 209 23.29 -8.21 6.64
C VAL A 209 23.68 -9.68 6.51
N LYS A 210 22.73 -10.49 6.04
CA LYS A 210 22.87 -11.95 5.94
C LYS A 210 23.25 -12.64 7.26
N ALA A 211 22.96 -12.01 8.40
CA ALA A 211 23.09 -12.65 9.70
C ALA A 211 22.05 -13.77 9.83
N ARG A 212 22.42 -14.85 10.51
CA ARG A 212 21.56 -16.01 10.71
C ARG A 212 21.26 -16.22 12.19
N PHE A 213 19.98 -16.19 12.53
CA PHE A 213 19.45 -16.44 13.87
C PHE A 213 18.75 -17.79 13.87
N ALA A 214 19.47 -18.84 14.28
CA ALA A 214 18.89 -20.18 14.44
C ALA A 214 18.06 -20.29 15.73
N GLY A 215 18.51 -19.64 16.80
CA GLY A 215 17.76 -19.47 18.05
C GLY A 215 16.80 -18.28 18.01
N GLU A 216 16.20 -17.96 19.17
CA GLU A 216 15.36 -16.76 19.32
C GLU A 216 16.18 -15.48 19.12
N ALA A 217 15.63 -14.52 18.38
CA ALA A 217 16.20 -13.20 18.17
C ALA A 217 15.32 -12.13 18.86
N GLU A 218 15.82 -11.59 19.97
CA GLU A 218 15.09 -10.61 20.78
C GLU A 218 15.69 -9.22 20.60
N PHE A 219 14.88 -8.30 20.06
CA PHE A 219 15.17 -6.89 19.83
C PHE A 219 14.09 -6.03 20.52
N GLU A 220 13.62 -6.44 21.69
CA GLU A 220 12.53 -5.71 22.36
C GLU A 220 13.04 -4.38 22.92
N GLN A 221 12.32 -3.29 22.64
CA GLN A 221 12.67 -1.93 23.07
C GLN A 221 14.08 -1.47 22.62
N VAL A 222 14.61 -2.07 21.55
CA VAL A 222 15.87 -1.64 20.95
C VAL A 222 15.69 -0.28 20.29
N LYS A 223 16.75 0.54 20.29
CA LYS A 223 16.76 1.83 19.59
C LYS A 223 17.87 1.86 18.55
N PHE A 224 17.49 1.97 17.29
CA PHE A 224 18.39 2.24 16.17
C PHE A 224 18.29 3.72 15.78
N ALA A 225 19.24 4.54 16.24
CA ALA A 225 19.24 5.98 15.92
C ALA A 225 19.65 6.23 14.46
N GLY A 226 20.62 5.46 13.96
CA GLY A 226 21.02 5.46 12.56
C GLY A 226 20.33 4.37 11.75
N ASN A 227 20.93 4.05 10.61
CA ASN A 227 20.43 3.06 9.65
C ASN A 227 20.53 1.64 10.21
N ALA A 228 19.45 0.87 10.10
CA ALA A 228 19.40 -0.53 10.55
C ALA A 228 19.23 -1.47 9.34
N TRP A 229 20.26 -2.26 9.04
CA TRP A 229 20.24 -3.21 7.92
C TRP A 229 20.09 -4.64 8.41
N PHE A 230 19.06 -5.31 7.93
CA PHE A 230 18.75 -6.73 8.06
C PHE A 230 18.57 -7.38 6.67
N GLU A 231 19.15 -6.77 5.63
CA GLU A 231 19.13 -7.28 4.25
C GLU A 231 19.55 -8.76 4.22
N GLY A 232 18.66 -9.61 3.69
CA GLY A 232 18.88 -11.04 3.57
C GLY A 232 19.12 -11.78 4.89
N ALA A 233 18.78 -11.18 6.04
CA ALA A 233 18.91 -11.84 7.33
C ALA A 233 17.92 -13.01 7.44
N GLU A 234 18.34 -14.09 8.10
CA GLU A 234 17.55 -15.30 8.27
C GLU A 234 17.19 -15.50 9.75
N PHE A 235 15.89 -15.46 10.06
CA PHE A 235 15.33 -15.74 11.38
C PHE A 235 14.64 -17.10 11.35
N ALA A 236 15.40 -18.16 11.66
CA ALA A 236 14.86 -19.51 11.75
C ALA A 236 14.10 -19.73 13.07
N GLY A 237 14.56 -19.13 14.16
CA GLY A 237 13.82 -19.00 15.42
C GLY A 237 12.86 -17.80 15.43
N ASP A 238 12.14 -17.63 16.53
CA ASP A 238 11.21 -16.51 16.71
C ASP A 238 11.96 -15.17 16.78
N ALA A 239 11.43 -14.15 16.11
CA ALA A 239 11.99 -12.80 16.07
C ALA A 239 11.05 -11.78 16.74
N ARG A 240 11.55 -11.05 17.74
CA ARG A 240 10.74 -10.10 18.53
C ARG A 240 11.30 -8.68 18.40
N PHE A 241 10.55 -7.81 17.73
CA PHE A 241 10.84 -6.38 17.56
C PHE A 241 9.82 -5.52 18.30
N ARG A 242 9.30 -5.99 19.44
CA ARG A 242 8.29 -5.26 20.20
C ARG A 242 8.85 -3.93 20.68
N GLU A 243 8.11 -2.83 20.49
CA GLU A 243 8.53 -1.48 20.91
C GLU A 243 9.91 -1.05 20.33
N ALA A 244 10.37 -1.71 19.25
CA ALA A 244 11.62 -1.35 18.59
C ALA A 244 11.48 0.01 17.90
N GLN A 245 12.50 0.86 18.03
CA GLN A 245 12.51 2.21 17.48
C GLN A 245 13.55 2.33 16.38
N PHE A 246 13.10 2.55 15.15
CA PHE A 246 13.92 2.81 13.97
C PHE A 246 13.82 4.30 13.61
N VAL A 247 14.79 5.09 14.07
CA VAL A 247 14.76 6.57 13.90
C VAL A 247 15.17 6.98 12.49
N SER A 248 16.06 6.21 11.86
CA SER A 248 16.40 6.35 10.44
C SER A 248 15.65 5.30 9.60
N HIS A 249 16.22 4.93 8.46
CA HIS A 249 15.71 3.89 7.58
C HIS A 249 16.00 2.49 8.14
N ALA A 250 15.06 1.58 7.92
CA ALA A 250 15.19 0.16 8.26
C ALA A 250 15.06 -0.69 7.00
N TRP A 251 16.04 -1.55 6.74
CA TRP A 251 16.06 -2.44 5.57
C TRP A 251 15.96 -3.89 6.03
N PHE A 252 14.94 -4.58 5.57
CA PHE A 252 14.66 -6.00 5.75
C PHE A 252 14.46 -6.66 4.37
N ASP A 253 14.98 -6.07 3.31
CA ASP A 253 14.82 -6.57 1.95
C ASP A 253 15.44 -7.98 1.83
N GLY A 254 14.68 -8.90 1.23
CA GLY A 254 15.04 -10.31 1.11
C GLY A 254 15.15 -11.08 2.44
N ALA A 255 14.77 -10.50 3.59
CA ALA A 255 14.84 -11.20 4.87
C ALA A 255 13.87 -12.40 4.94
N LEU A 256 14.31 -13.48 5.59
CA LEU A 256 13.52 -14.71 5.77
C LEU A 256 13.12 -14.86 7.24
N PHE A 257 11.83 -14.82 7.52
CA PHE A 257 11.24 -15.12 8.83
C PHE A 257 10.56 -16.49 8.78
N ALA A 258 11.31 -17.54 9.12
CA ALA A 258 10.78 -18.89 9.22
C ALA A 258 10.11 -19.17 10.58
N GLY A 259 10.57 -18.52 11.65
CA GLY A 259 9.89 -18.47 12.96
C GLY A 259 8.73 -17.48 13.03
N ASP A 260 8.06 -17.37 14.19
CA ASP A 260 7.06 -16.31 14.42
C ASP A 260 7.76 -14.95 14.56
N VAL A 261 7.15 -13.89 14.02
CA VAL A 261 7.71 -12.52 14.10
C VAL A 261 6.71 -11.56 14.73
N ARG A 262 7.19 -10.70 15.62
CA ARG A 262 6.33 -9.74 16.35
C ARG A 262 6.90 -8.34 16.29
N PHE A 263 6.26 -7.47 15.50
CA PHE A 263 6.53 -6.03 15.43
C PHE A 263 5.58 -5.19 16.30
N GLY A 264 4.97 -5.78 17.34
CA GLY A 264 3.99 -5.06 18.15
C GLY A 264 4.56 -3.76 18.72
N GLU A 265 3.90 -2.64 18.44
CA GLU A 265 4.29 -1.30 18.89
C GLU A 265 5.66 -0.83 18.34
N ALA A 266 6.15 -1.45 17.26
CA ALA A 266 7.35 -0.98 16.57
C ALA A 266 7.09 0.36 15.87
N TRP A 267 8.09 1.24 15.90
CA TRP A 267 8.03 2.57 15.33
C TRP A 267 9.13 2.79 14.29
N PHE A 268 8.72 3.19 13.09
CA PHE A 268 9.60 3.57 11.99
C PHE A 268 9.41 5.07 11.71
N ALA A 269 10.42 5.88 12.01
CA ALA A 269 10.35 7.32 11.81
C ALA A 269 10.61 7.74 10.35
N ARG A 270 11.20 6.84 9.55
CA ARG A 270 11.47 7.01 8.11
C ARG A 270 10.91 5.81 7.34
N HIS A 271 11.61 5.38 6.30
CA HIS A 271 11.14 4.32 5.41
C HIS A 271 11.54 2.96 6.00
N ALA A 272 10.63 2.00 5.89
CA ALA A 272 10.84 0.62 6.28
C ALA A 272 10.65 -0.26 5.04
N ASP A 273 11.74 -0.88 4.60
CA ASP A 273 11.80 -1.68 3.38
C ASP A 273 11.78 -3.17 3.75
N PHE A 274 10.77 -3.91 3.32
CA PHE A 274 10.67 -5.37 3.44
C PHE A 274 10.61 -6.04 2.08
N THR A 275 11.14 -5.41 1.03
CA THR A 275 10.96 -5.86 -0.34
C THR A 275 11.46 -7.30 -0.52
N GLY A 276 10.61 -8.19 -1.01
CA GLY A 276 10.96 -9.61 -1.21
C GLY A 276 11.16 -10.43 0.07
N ALA A 277 10.82 -9.88 1.25
CA ALA A 277 10.88 -10.63 2.50
C ALA A 277 9.84 -11.77 2.53
N GLN A 278 10.11 -12.80 3.34
CA GLN A 278 9.26 -13.99 3.43
C GLN A 278 8.84 -14.25 4.87
N PHE A 279 7.53 -14.34 5.11
CA PHE A 279 6.94 -14.63 6.41
C PHE A 279 6.23 -15.98 6.38
N LEU A 280 6.87 -17.01 6.93
CA LEU A 280 6.35 -18.39 6.85
C LEU A 280 5.41 -18.77 7.99
N ARG A 281 5.47 -18.06 9.13
CA ARG A 281 4.66 -18.36 10.34
C ARG A 281 4.04 -17.14 11.03
N ALA A 282 4.14 -15.96 10.41
CA ALA A 282 3.65 -14.72 11.02
C ALA A 282 2.11 -14.68 11.06
N SER A 283 1.53 -14.81 12.25
CA SER A 283 0.07 -14.76 12.44
C SER A 283 -0.46 -13.34 12.67
N ARG A 284 0.34 -12.49 13.31
CA ARG A 284 0.02 -11.08 13.59
C ARG A 284 1.24 -10.21 13.34
N TRP A 285 1.07 -9.20 12.50
CA TRP A 285 2.11 -8.24 12.16
C TRP A 285 1.65 -6.84 12.58
N GLY A 286 2.18 -6.35 13.70
CA GLY A 286 1.80 -5.07 14.31
C GLY A 286 1.01 -5.19 15.62
N PRO A 287 0.49 -4.06 16.13
CA PRO A 287 0.37 -2.78 15.44
C PRO A 287 1.71 -2.05 15.23
N VAL A 288 1.94 -1.44 14.08
CA VAL A 288 3.14 -0.64 13.77
C VAL A 288 2.79 0.79 13.38
N THR A 289 3.69 1.74 13.68
CA THR A 289 3.61 3.12 13.16
C THR A 289 4.78 3.38 12.23
N CYS A 290 4.52 3.85 11.00
CA CYS A 290 5.55 4.24 10.03
C CYS A 290 5.30 5.65 9.48
N ALA A 291 6.14 6.62 9.83
CA ALA A 291 6.01 7.99 9.36
C ALA A 291 6.44 8.19 7.88
N GLY A 292 7.20 7.26 7.32
CA GLY A 292 7.57 7.22 5.90
C GLY A 292 6.77 6.19 5.10
N VAL A 293 7.43 5.60 4.10
CA VAL A 293 6.90 4.50 3.29
C VAL A 293 7.18 3.17 4.01
N LEU A 294 6.15 2.35 4.15
CA LEU A 294 6.27 0.94 4.51
C LEU A 294 6.16 0.12 3.22
N ASP A 295 7.29 -0.36 2.72
CA ASP A 295 7.35 -1.15 1.49
C ASP A 295 7.33 -2.64 1.81
N LEU A 296 6.23 -3.30 1.45
CA LEU A 296 6.00 -4.73 1.53
C LEU A 296 6.01 -5.36 0.13
N SER A 297 6.56 -4.69 -0.89
CA SER A 297 6.50 -5.16 -2.27
C SER A 297 7.22 -6.50 -2.46
N GLY A 298 6.62 -7.43 -3.20
CA GLY A 298 7.18 -8.77 -3.41
C GLY A 298 7.21 -9.66 -2.17
N VAL A 299 6.66 -9.22 -1.02
CA VAL A 299 6.61 -10.03 0.20
C VAL A 299 5.74 -11.26 0.01
N VAL A 300 6.14 -12.39 0.59
CA VAL A 300 5.37 -13.63 0.63
C VAL A 300 4.86 -13.89 2.06
N PHE A 301 3.54 -13.96 2.22
CA PHE A 301 2.90 -14.42 3.46
C PHE A 301 2.39 -15.85 3.27
N GLY A 302 3.03 -16.80 3.95
CA GLY A 302 2.76 -18.24 3.82
C GLY A 302 1.58 -18.76 4.65
N VAL A 303 1.12 -17.99 5.63
CA VAL A 303 0.08 -18.38 6.61
C VAL A 303 -0.96 -17.27 6.78
N PRO A 304 -2.13 -17.55 7.38
CA PRO A 304 -3.10 -16.50 7.68
C PRO A 304 -2.48 -15.40 8.55
N VAL A 305 -2.63 -14.14 8.14
CA VAL A 305 -1.97 -13.00 8.81
C VAL A 305 -2.92 -11.82 9.00
N THR A 306 -2.83 -11.17 10.16
CA THR A 306 -3.45 -9.86 10.40
C THR A 306 -2.36 -8.80 10.49
N LEU A 307 -2.44 -7.80 9.62
CA LEU A 307 -1.56 -6.64 9.61
C LEU A 307 -2.28 -5.46 10.26
N GLU A 308 -1.67 -4.84 11.26
CA GLU A 308 -2.18 -3.65 11.94
C GLU A 308 -1.18 -2.50 11.69
N ILE A 309 -1.54 -1.55 10.84
CA ILE A 309 -0.60 -0.57 10.27
C ILE A 309 -1.16 0.84 10.38
N ALA A 310 -0.42 1.75 11.01
CA ALA A 310 -0.58 3.18 10.87
C ALA A 310 0.63 3.71 10.08
N ALA A 311 0.43 4.12 8.83
CA ALA A 311 1.54 4.60 8.00
C ALA A 311 1.07 5.67 7.01
N ARG A 312 1.99 6.49 6.47
CA ARG A 312 1.63 7.41 5.38
C ARG A 312 1.36 6.66 4.08
N GLU A 313 2.24 5.72 3.76
CA GLU A 313 2.18 4.94 2.52
C GLU A 313 2.53 3.49 2.82
N VAL A 314 1.75 2.57 2.25
CA VAL A 314 1.93 1.12 2.34
C VAL A 314 1.93 0.57 0.93
N GLN A 315 3.10 0.09 0.49
CA GLN A 315 3.26 -0.50 -0.83
C GLN A 315 3.22 -2.02 -0.68
N CYS A 316 2.25 -2.66 -1.33
CA CYS A 316 2.09 -4.11 -1.36
C CYS A 316 2.18 -4.60 -2.83
N VAL A 317 3.05 -3.97 -3.64
CA VAL A 317 3.13 -4.24 -5.08
C VAL A 317 3.73 -5.63 -5.30
N ARG A 318 3.11 -6.46 -6.12
CA ARG A 318 3.53 -7.86 -6.37
C ARG A 318 3.65 -8.72 -5.10
N THR A 319 2.95 -8.33 -4.02
CA THR A 319 2.85 -9.18 -2.82
C THR A 319 2.16 -10.50 -3.15
N ARG A 320 2.59 -11.57 -2.48
CA ARG A 320 2.03 -12.90 -2.65
C ARG A 320 1.40 -13.36 -1.33
N TRP A 321 0.10 -13.60 -1.37
CA TRP A 321 -0.70 -14.00 -0.23
C TRP A 321 -1.15 -15.45 -0.41
N GLU A 322 -0.44 -16.39 0.21
CA GLU A 322 -0.76 -17.82 0.09
C GLU A 322 -1.97 -18.23 0.94
N SER A 323 -2.42 -17.34 1.84
CA SER A 323 -3.51 -17.59 2.77
C SER A 323 -4.26 -16.30 3.09
N THR A 324 -5.33 -16.41 3.87
CA THR A 324 -6.22 -15.28 4.18
C THR A 324 -5.48 -14.16 4.91
N ALA A 325 -5.68 -12.92 4.49
CA ALA A 325 -5.05 -11.77 5.13
C ALA A 325 -6.06 -10.68 5.48
N THR A 326 -5.83 -10.01 6.61
CA THR A 326 -6.57 -8.81 6.98
C THR A 326 -5.60 -7.67 7.20
N ILE A 327 -5.68 -6.63 6.37
CA ILE A 327 -4.90 -5.40 6.49
C ILE A 327 -5.80 -4.35 7.15
N ARG A 328 -5.55 -4.08 8.43
CA ARG A 328 -6.17 -2.99 9.18
C ARG A 328 -5.24 -1.78 9.07
N ALA A 329 -5.59 -0.84 8.22
CA ALA A 329 -4.77 0.33 7.95
C ALA A 329 -5.36 1.60 8.59
N ARG A 330 -4.48 2.56 8.89
CA ARG A 330 -4.82 3.91 9.34
C ARG A 330 -3.89 4.93 8.69
N HIS A 331 -4.45 6.09 8.32
CA HIS A 331 -3.72 7.23 7.76
C HIS A 331 -2.94 6.93 6.46
N ALA A 332 -3.24 5.82 5.78
CA ALA A 332 -2.39 5.25 4.75
C ALA A 332 -2.96 5.35 3.34
N SER A 333 -2.08 5.64 2.37
CA SER A 333 -2.28 5.21 0.98
C SER A 333 -1.78 3.78 0.80
N VAL A 334 -2.62 2.89 0.29
CA VAL A 334 -2.34 1.45 0.11
C VAL A 334 -2.33 1.11 -1.37
N ASP A 335 -1.20 0.58 -1.85
CA ASP A 335 -1.03 0.09 -3.22
C ASP A 335 -0.97 -1.44 -3.23
N LEU A 336 -1.89 -2.11 -3.93
CA LEU A 336 -1.92 -3.57 -4.12
C LEU A 336 -1.56 -3.99 -5.55
N GLY A 337 -0.95 -3.11 -6.35
CA GLY A 337 -0.64 -3.33 -7.75
C GLY A 337 0.05 -4.67 -7.99
N HIS A 338 -0.52 -5.48 -8.87
CA HIS A 338 -0.05 -6.81 -9.28
C HIS A 338 0.11 -7.82 -8.13
N ALA A 339 -0.55 -7.60 -6.99
CA ALA A 339 -0.58 -8.58 -5.90
C ALA A 339 -1.28 -9.88 -6.34
N VAL A 340 -0.74 -11.01 -5.89
CA VAL A 340 -1.26 -12.35 -6.17
C VAL A 340 -1.99 -12.85 -4.93
N LEU A 341 -3.30 -13.06 -5.05
CA LEU A 341 -4.16 -13.52 -3.96
C LEU A 341 -4.52 -14.99 -4.19
N ALA A 342 -3.99 -15.90 -3.36
CA ALA A 342 -4.41 -17.32 -3.38
C ALA A 342 -5.62 -17.57 -2.46
N ALA A 343 -5.95 -16.61 -1.60
CA ALA A 343 -7.03 -16.68 -0.62
C ALA A 343 -7.64 -15.28 -0.38
N PRO A 344 -8.82 -15.18 0.27
CA PRO A 344 -9.47 -13.90 0.56
C PRO A 344 -8.61 -12.91 1.36
N ILE A 345 -8.60 -11.65 0.91
CA ILE A 345 -7.93 -10.54 1.58
C ILE A 345 -8.91 -9.41 1.85
N ALA A 346 -8.90 -8.92 3.08
CA ALA A 346 -9.66 -7.74 3.48
C ALA A 346 -8.70 -6.57 3.76
N VAL A 347 -8.92 -5.43 3.11
CA VAL A 347 -8.32 -4.15 3.48
C VAL A 347 -9.39 -3.29 4.15
N THR A 348 -9.15 -2.95 5.42
CA THR A 348 -10.11 -2.22 6.24
C THR A 348 -9.48 -0.95 6.78
N ALA A 349 -10.16 0.18 6.57
CA ALA A 349 -9.83 1.41 7.26
C ALA A 349 -10.25 1.30 8.74
N HIS A 350 -9.28 1.24 9.65
CA HIS A 350 -9.58 1.06 11.06
C HIS A 350 -9.96 2.42 11.72
N PRO A 351 -11.12 2.57 12.39
CA PRO A 351 -11.63 3.90 12.80
C PRO A 351 -10.94 4.48 14.04
N THR A 352 -10.47 3.65 14.97
CA THR A 352 -9.84 4.08 16.23
C THR A 352 -8.34 3.82 16.21
N PRO A 353 -7.52 4.62 16.93
CA PRO A 353 -6.09 4.32 17.08
C PRO A 353 -5.87 2.92 17.64
N PHE A 354 -4.78 2.28 17.22
CA PHE A 354 -4.43 0.98 17.76
C PHE A 354 -4.07 1.08 19.23
N THR A 355 -4.44 0.07 20.01
CA THR A 355 -4.10 -0.02 21.43
C THR A 355 -2.98 -1.04 21.62
N SER A 356 -2.02 -0.69 22.46
CA SER A 356 -1.02 -1.62 22.98
C SER A 356 -1.68 -2.78 23.74
N ARG A 357 -0.90 -3.82 24.03
CA ARG A 357 -1.33 -4.91 24.91
C ARG A 357 -1.74 -4.40 26.31
N PHE A 358 -1.18 -3.27 26.74
CA PHE A 358 -1.46 -2.65 28.04
C PHE A 358 -2.56 -1.58 27.99
N GLY A 359 -3.26 -1.45 26.85
CA GLY A 359 -4.37 -0.51 26.68
C GLY A 359 -3.94 0.95 26.48
N GLN A 360 -2.66 1.21 26.23
CA GLN A 360 -2.17 2.54 25.84
C GLN A 360 -2.43 2.76 24.35
N LEU A 361 -2.74 4.00 23.96
CA LEU A 361 -2.89 4.34 22.55
C LEU A 361 -1.51 4.40 21.90
N LEU A 362 -1.40 3.80 20.71
CA LEU A 362 -0.21 3.93 19.88
C LEU A 362 -0.05 5.39 19.44
N ASP A 363 1.18 5.91 19.47
CA ASP A 363 1.45 7.27 19.00
C ASP A 363 1.35 7.33 17.47
N GLU A 364 0.31 7.99 16.99
CA GLU A 364 0.04 8.24 15.57
C GLU A 364 0.20 9.75 15.22
N SER A 365 0.72 10.57 16.14
CA SER A 365 0.88 12.02 15.98
C SER A 365 1.62 12.45 14.69
N PRO A 366 2.64 11.72 14.19
CA PRO A 366 3.31 12.06 12.94
C PRO A 366 2.44 11.90 11.67
N LEU A 367 1.25 11.29 11.78
CA LEU A 367 0.42 10.85 10.64
C LEU A 367 -0.87 11.66 10.48
N THR A 368 -1.07 12.72 11.26
CA THR A 368 -2.33 13.47 11.32
C THR A 368 -2.72 14.19 10.03
N ASP A 369 -1.81 14.32 9.07
CA ASP A 369 -2.04 15.02 7.79
C ASP A 369 -2.96 14.23 6.83
N LEU A 370 -3.02 12.90 6.97
CA LEU A 370 -3.83 12.02 6.12
C LEU A 370 -5.07 11.57 6.89
N ALA A 371 -6.26 11.90 6.39
CA ALA A 371 -7.52 11.44 6.99
C ALA A 371 -8.00 10.15 6.30
N GLY A 372 -8.00 9.03 7.04
CA GLY A 372 -8.54 7.75 6.57
C GLY A 372 -7.53 6.89 5.81
N VAL A 373 -8.05 5.94 5.02
CA VAL A 373 -7.24 5.02 4.20
C VAL A 373 -7.67 5.16 2.75
N ARG A 374 -6.70 5.34 1.86
CA ARG A 374 -6.91 5.48 0.41
C ARG A 374 -6.29 4.31 -0.33
N MET A 375 -7.01 3.74 -1.28
CA MET A 375 -6.45 2.79 -2.23
C MET A 375 -5.83 3.54 -3.42
N VAL A 376 -4.61 3.18 -3.79
CA VAL A 376 -3.85 3.76 -4.91
C VAL A 376 -4.02 2.93 -6.18
N SER A 377 -3.90 1.62 -6.07
CA SER A 377 -3.98 0.72 -7.22
C SER A 377 -4.36 -0.69 -6.81
N VAL A 378 -5.16 -1.34 -7.65
CA VAL A 378 -5.44 -2.78 -7.64
C VAL A 378 -5.21 -3.39 -9.04
N GLN A 379 -4.42 -2.72 -9.88
CA GLN A 379 -4.13 -3.17 -11.24
C GLN A 379 -3.52 -4.58 -11.21
N GLY A 380 -3.94 -5.48 -12.09
CA GLY A 380 -3.39 -6.84 -12.18
C GLY A 380 -3.75 -7.78 -11.02
N VAL A 381 -4.55 -7.34 -10.04
CA VAL A 381 -5.04 -8.17 -8.94
C VAL A 381 -6.27 -8.96 -9.38
N ASP A 382 -6.42 -10.20 -8.92
CA ASP A 382 -7.70 -10.92 -8.98
C ASP A 382 -8.64 -10.42 -7.87
N ALA A 383 -9.59 -9.57 -8.24
CA ALA A 383 -10.48 -8.90 -7.32
C ALA A 383 -11.56 -9.83 -6.74
N ALA A 384 -11.71 -11.07 -7.23
CA ALA A 384 -12.68 -12.03 -6.69
C ALA A 384 -12.44 -12.37 -5.21
N LEU A 385 -11.19 -12.27 -4.77
CA LEU A 385 -10.77 -12.54 -3.41
C LEU A 385 -10.50 -11.26 -2.61
N LEU A 386 -10.82 -10.08 -3.14
CA LEU A 386 -10.53 -8.80 -2.50
C LEU A 386 -11.78 -8.18 -1.88
N VAL A 387 -11.66 -7.75 -0.63
CA VAL A 387 -12.67 -6.99 0.10
C VAL A 387 -12.07 -5.67 0.57
N LEU A 388 -12.71 -4.56 0.22
CA LEU A 388 -12.33 -3.22 0.67
C LEU A 388 -13.43 -2.65 1.58
N THR A 389 -13.06 -2.28 2.81
CA THR A 389 -14.01 -1.79 3.82
C THR A 389 -13.64 -0.40 4.29
N ASP A 390 -14.58 0.55 4.21
CA ASP A 390 -14.40 1.94 4.67
C ASP A 390 -13.21 2.70 4.03
N THR A 391 -12.79 2.32 2.83
CA THR A 391 -11.65 2.92 2.12
C THR A 391 -12.05 3.99 1.09
N ASP A 392 -11.22 5.02 0.91
CA ASP A 392 -11.29 5.96 -0.21
C ASP A 392 -10.67 5.34 -1.47
N VAL A 393 -11.46 5.15 -2.53
CA VAL A 393 -11.00 4.63 -3.83
C VAL A 393 -11.04 5.71 -4.93
N SER A 394 -11.09 6.99 -4.54
CA SER A 394 -11.22 8.11 -5.47
C SER A 394 -10.11 8.21 -6.51
N ASP A 395 -8.89 7.83 -6.13
CA ASP A 395 -7.71 7.84 -7.00
C ASP A 395 -7.17 6.42 -7.26
N CYS A 396 -8.01 5.39 -7.02
CA CYS A 396 -7.62 3.99 -7.19
C CYS A 396 -7.67 3.56 -8.66
N LEU A 397 -6.57 2.98 -9.15
CA LEU A 397 -6.49 2.38 -10.48
C LEU A 397 -7.04 0.94 -10.48
N PHE A 398 -8.03 0.69 -11.35
CA PHE A 398 -8.68 -0.61 -11.57
C PHE A 398 -8.31 -1.26 -12.90
N SER A 399 -7.72 -0.49 -13.83
CA SER A 399 -7.27 -0.97 -15.14
C SER A 399 -6.40 -2.23 -15.03
N GLY A 400 -6.75 -3.26 -15.80
CA GLY A 400 -6.05 -4.54 -15.79
C GLY A 400 -6.29 -5.44 -14.57
N ALA A 401 -7.18 -5.07 -13.62
CA ALA A 401 -7.65 -5.99 -12.59
C ALA A 401 -8.54 -7.10 -13.20
N PHE A 402 -8.48 -8.30 -12.64
CA PHE A 402 -9.29 -9.45 -13.03
C PHE A 402 -10.51 -9.59 -12.11
N HIS A 403 -11.61 -10.13 -12.64
CA HIS A 403 -12.87 -10.36 -11.90
C HIS A 403 -13.33 -9.15 -11.07
N LEU A 404 -13.25 -7.95 -11.64
CA LEU A 404 -13.65 -6.72 -10.95
C LEU A 404 -15.16 -6.73 -10.61
N ASP A 405 -15.93 -7.59 -11.27
CA ASP A 405 -17.34 -7.85 -10.98
C ASP A 405 -17.58 -8.62 -9.66
N GLN A 406 -16.54 -9.21 -9.08
CA GLN A 406 -16.60 -9.93 -7.80
C GLN A 406 -15.95 -9.15 -6.64
N LEU A 407 -15.40 -7.96 -6.90
CA LEU A 407 -14.85 -7.07 -5.88
C LEU A 407 -15.91 -6.70 -4.85
N ARG A 408 -15.62 -6.92 -3.56
CA ARG A 408 -16.53 -6.52 -2.48
C ARG A 408 -16.14 -5.17 -1.91
N LEU A 409 -17.05 -4.22 -1.98
CA LEU A 409 -16.92 -2.90 -1.36
C LEU A 409 -17.93 -2.80 -0.23
N GLU A 410 -17.43 -2.73 1.01
CA GLU A 410 -18.23 -2.72 2.22
C GLU A 410 -18.06 -1.39 3.00
N GLY A 411 -19.10 -1.01 3.75
CA GLY A 411 -19.08 0.23 4.52
C GLY A 411 -19.07 1.50 3.65
N ARG A 412 -18.31 2.50 4.08
CA ARG A 412 -18.21 3.83 3.45
C ARG A 412 -17.07 3.88 2.44
N THR A 413 -17.27 3.23 1.29
CA THR A 413 -16.34 3.35 0.16
C THR A 413 -16.63 4.58 -0.69
N VAL A 414 -15.65 5.48 -0.84
CA VAL A 414 -15.80 6.77 -1.54
C VAL A 414 -15.12 6.75 -2.91
N PHE A 415 -15.83 7.22 -3.93
CA PHE A 415 -15.30 7.43 -5.29
C PHE A 415 -15.20 8.93 -5.57
N ALA A 416 -14.33 9.32 -6.51
CA ALA A 416 -14.21 10.70 -6.93
C ALA A 416 -15.53 11.17 -7.59
N PRO A 417 -16.03 12.36 -7.24
CA PRO A 417 -17.13 12.97 -7.97
C PRO A 417 -16.59 13.69 -9.22
N PRO A 418 -17.44 13.90 -10.26
CA PRO A 418 -17.07 14.77 -11.35
C PRO A 418 -16.93 16.22 -10.87
N PRO A 419 -16.20 17.06 -11.62
CA PRO A 419 -15.92 18.43 -11.21
C PRO A 419 -17.18 19.22 -10.88
N THR A 420 -17.12 19.93 -9.76
CA THR A 420 -18.18 20.80 -9.28
C THR A 420 -18.11 22.18 -9.93
N GLY A 421 -19.23 22.92 -9.91
CA GLY A 421 -19.32 24.25 -10.52
C GLY A 421 -20.09 24.30 -11.84
N TRP A 422 -20.40 25.53 -12.28
CA TRP A 422 -21.09 25.82 -13.53
C TRP A 422 -20.04 26.09 -14.61
N ARG A 423 -20.07 25.33 -15.71
CA ARG A 423 -19.22 25.60 -16.88
C ARG A 423 -20.06 26.23 -17.99
N ARG A 424 -19.45 27.12 -18.77
CA ARG A 424 -20.07 27.65 -19.99
C ARG A 424 -19.60 26.85 -21.19
N HIS A 425 -20.53 26.20 -21.87
CA HIS A 425 -20.29 25.68 -23.22
C HIS A 425 -20.98 26.62 -24.21
N GLY A 426 -20.26 27.63 -24.69
CA GLY A 426 -20.86 28.75 -25.42
C GLY A 426 -21.78 29.58 -24.52
N LEU A 427 -23.02 29.83 -24.96
CA LEU A 427 -24.03 30.61 -24.23
C LEU A 427 -24.76 29.81 -23.13
N TRP A 428 -24.58 28.48 -23.07
CA TRP A 428 -25.37 27.62 -22.20
C TRP A 428 -24.61 27.23 -20.93
N PRO A 429 -25.20 27.43 -19.74
CA PRO A 429 -24.65 26.88 -18.52
C PRO A 429 -24.82 25.36 -18.49
N VAL A 430 -23.71 24.65 -18.33
CA VAL A 430 -23.67 23.18 -18.22
C VAL A 430 -23.12 22.81 -16.85
N ARG A 431 -23.82 21.89 -16.17
CA ARG A 431 -23.39 21.29 -14.91
C ARG A 431 -23.24 19.78 -15.10
N TRP A 432 -22.12 19.24 -14.61
CA TRP A 432 -21.91 17.79 -14.61
C TRP A 432 -22.93 17.08 -13.74
N THR A 433 -23.35 15.90 -14.22
CA THR A 433 -24.17 14.97 -13.46
C THR A 433 -23.38 14.50 -12.25
N ARG A 434 -23.85 14.75 -11.02
CA ARG A 434 -23.27 14.11 -9.83
C ARG A 434 -23.43 12.59 -9.94
N ARG A 435 -22.32 11.86 -9.91
CA ARG A 435 -22.22 10.40 -9.93
C ARG A 435 -20.86 9.97 -9.36
N ARG A 436 -20.68 8.68 -9.10
CA ARG A 436 -19.37 8.05 -8.86
C ARG A 436 -18.57 7.97 -10.16
N VAL A 437 -17.28 8.31 -10.11
CA VAL A 437 -16.39 8.29 -11.28
C VAL A 437 -15.11 7.53 -10.94
N LEU A 438 -14.64 6.72 -11.91
CA LEU A 438 -13.37 6.00 -11.81
C LEU A 438 -12.17 6.94 -12.01
N ALA A 439 -11.04 6.63 -11.38
CA ALA A 439 -9.81 7.42 -11.54
C ALA A 439 -9.38 7.50 -13.02
N GLU A 440 -9.53 6.41 -13.77
CA GLU A 440 -9.22 6.36 -15.20
C GLU A 440 -10.03 7.37 -16.03
N GLU A 441 -11.32 7.56 -15.71
CA GLU A 441 -12.12 8.59 -16.40
C GLU A 441 -11.65 10.00 -16.05
N HIS A 442 -11.23 10.24 -14.80
CA HIS A 442 -10.62 11.51 -14.43
C HIS A 442 -9.36 11.77 -15.27
N HIS A 443 -8.48 10.77 -15.40
CA HIS A 443 -7.24 10.86 -16.16
C HIS A 443 -7.52 11.16 -17.64
N TRP A 444 -8.40 10.38 -18.28
CA TRP A 444 -8.81 10.58 -19.67
C TRP A 444 -9.38 11.99 -19.90
N ARG A 445 -10.27 12.48 -19.02
CA ARG A 445 -10.88 13.80 -19.20
C ARG A 445 -9.97 14.96 -18.91
N ALA A 446 -9.02 14.81 -18.00
CA ALA A 446 -7.98 15.81 -17.79
C ALA A 446 -7.14 15.97 -19.07
N GLN A 447 -6.76 14.83 -19.67
CA GLN A 447 -6.03 14.77 -20.94
C GLN A 447 -6.81 15.41 -22.10
N VAL A 448 -8.06 15.00 -22.32
CA VAL A 448 -8.91 15.55 -23.40
C VAL A 448 -9.17 17.05 -23.22
N ALA A 449 -9.24 17.52 -21.97
CA ALA A 449 -9.43 18.94 -21.67
C ALA A 449 -8.13 19.76 -21.81
N GLY A 450 -6.98 19.13 -22.04
CA GLY A 450 -5.67 19.80 -22.07
C GLY A 450 -5.35 20.51 -20.75
N GLN A 451 -5.76 19.93 -19.62
CA GLN A 451 -5.51 20.54 -18.30
C GLN A 451 -4.01 20.55 -18.02
N PRO A 452 -3.47 21.58 -17.35
CA PRO A 452 -2.06 21.59 -16.99
C PRO A 452 -1.77 20.48 -15.96
N ALA A 453 -0.56 19.93 -16.01
CA ALA A 453 -0.10 19.04 -14.96
C ALA A 453 -0.06 19.80 -13.63
N PRO A 454 -0.64 19.25 -12.54
CA PRO A 454 -0.63 19.90 -11.24
C PRO A 454 0.80 19.89 -10.69
N PRO A 455 1.19 20.88 -9.89
CA PRO A 455 2.44 20.84 -9.17
C PRO A 455 2.48 19.63 -8.24
N SER A 456 3.65 19.01 -8.08
CA SER A 456 3.84 17.83 -7.23
C SER A 456 3.32 18.08 -5.81
N GLY A 457 2.46 17.18 -5.32
CA GLY A 457 1.86 17.29 -3.98
C GLY A 457 0.69 18.26 -3.85
N ALA A 458 0.22 18.88 -4.94
CA ALA A 458 -0.96 19.73 -4.91
C ALA A 458 -2.24 18.93 -4.65
N THR A 459 -3.11 19.47 -3.80
CA THR A 459 -4.44 18.89 -3.58
C THR A 459 -5.30 19.03 -4.84
N PRO A 460 -6.04 17.99 -5.24
CA PRO A 460 -6.91 18.07 -6.43
C PRO A 460 -7.98 19.15 -6.26
N SER A 461 -8.07 20.09 -7.21
CA SER A 461 -9.15 21.08 -7.26
C SER A 461 -10.48 20.37 -7.49
N ALA A 462 -11.50 20.75 -6.72
CA ALA A 462 -12.86 20.16 -6.79
C ALA A 462 -13.61 20.53 -8.10
N ASP A 463 -13.07 21.46 -8.86
CA ASP A 463 -13.62 22.11 -10.05
C ASP A 463 -12.89 21.70 -11.34
N GLN A 464 -11.88 20.82 -11.24
CA GLN A 464 -11.12 20.25 -12.36
C GLN A 464 -11.15 18.72 -12.38
N TRP A 465 -10.83 18.13 -13.54
CA TRP A 465 -10.65 16.68 -13.62
C TRP A 465 -9.30 16.33 -13.01
N ARG A 466 -9.14 15.11 -12.50
CA ARG A 466 -7.91 14.73 -11.81
C ARG A 466 -6.97 14.11 -12.84
N PRO A 467 -5.77 14.67 -13.07
CA PRO A 467 -4.83 14.07 -14.01
C PRO A 467 -4.13 12.87 -13.38
N GLY A 468 -3.78 11.89 -14.22
CA GLY A 468 -3.04 10.69 -13.79
C GLY A 468 -1.55 10.90 -13.70
N SER A 469 -0.85 9.90 -13.18
CA SER A 469 0.63 9.86 -13.06
C SER A 469 1.35 10.04 -14.39
N HIS A 470 0.76 9.57 -15.50
CA HIS A 470 1.35 9.62 -16.83
C HIS A 470 0.96 10.88 -17.64
N HIS A 471 0.20 11.80 -17.05
CA HIS A 471 -0.20 13.04 -17.73
C HIS A 471 1.04 13.92 -18.05
N PRO A 472 1.17 14.48 -19.28
CA PRO A 472 0.16 14.57 -20.34
C PRO A 472 0.33 13.55 -21.48
N ASP A 473 0.94 12.38 -21.25
CA ASP A 473 1.16 11.40 -22.32
C ASP A 473 -0.17 10.73 -22.73
N PRO A 474 -0.68 10.99 -23.95
CA PRO A 474 -1.92 10.37 -24.41
C PRO A 474 -1.79 8.86 -24.62
N ASN A 475 -0.58 8.33 -24.90
CA ASN A 475 -0.40 6.91 -25.18
C ASN A 475 -0.46 6.02 -23.92
N LEU A 476 -0.29 6.63 -22.75
CA LEU A 476 -0.31 5.96 -21.44
C LEU A 476 -1.59 6.28 -20.65
N THR A 477 -2.47 7.11 -21.21
CA THR A 477 -3.75 7.45 -20.61
C THR A 477 -4.82 6.50 -21.17
N PRO A 478 -5.64 5.84 -20.33
CA PRO A 478 -6.63 4.88 -20.81
C PRO A 478 -7.68 5.56 -21.70
N ASP A 479 -8.04 4.89 -22.79
CA ASP A 479 -9.06 5.37 -23.72
C ASP A 479 -10.48 4.95 -23.28
N PRO A 480 -11.55 5.56 -23.83
CA PRO A 480 -12.92 5.22 -23.44
C PRO A 480 -13.29 3.75 -23.64
N ASP A 481 -12.71 3.07 -24.62
CA ASP A 481 -12.90 1.63 -24.87
C ASP A 481 -12.26 0.75 -23.77
N ASP A 482 -11.16 1.20 -23.15
CA ASP A 482 -10.56 0.56 -21.97
C ASP A 482 -11.40 0.77 -20.70
N ILE A 483 -12.00 1.96 -20.56
CA ILE A 483 -12.73 2.36 -19.35
C ILE A 483 -14.16 1.76 -19.31
N ALA A 484 -14.82 1.61 -20.46
CA ALA A 484 -16.19 1.08 -20.53
C ALA A 484 -16.35 -0.33 -19.90
N PRO A 485 -15.44 -1.31 -20.15
CA PRO A 485 -15.44 -2.60 -19.47
C PRO A 485 -15.31 -2.51 -17.95
N LEU A 486 -14.50 -1.58 -17.43
CA LEU A 486 -14.33 -1.37 -15.98
C LEU A 486 -15.65 -0.94 -15.34
N TYR A 487 -16.33 0.03 -15.96
CA TYR A 487 -17.67 0.46 -15.53
C TYR A 487 -18.68 -0.69 -15.54
N ARG A 488 -18.64 -1.55 -16.56
CA ARG A 488 -19.55 -2.71 -16.68
C ARG A 488 -19.33 -3.73 -15.57
N GLN A 489 -18.07 -4.07 -15.29
CA GLN A 489 -17.73 -5.03 -14.24
C GLN A 489 -18.12 -4.49 -12.86
N LEU A 490 -17.75 -3.25 -12.53
CA LEU A 490 -18.15 -2.65 -11.25
C LEU A 490 -19.66 -2.47 -11.13
N ARG A 491 -20.37 -2.16 -12.21
CA ARG A 491 -21.84 -2.15 -12.20
C ARG A 491 -22.38 -3.50 -11.74
N LYS A 492 -21.88 -4.60 -12.31
CA LYS A 492 -22.31 -5.95 -11.95
C LYS A 492 -22.03 -6.26 -10.48
N ALA A 493 -20.84 -5.90 -9.96
CA ALA A 493 -20.53 -6.05 -8.54
C ALA A 493 -21.55 -5.33 -7.63
N PHE A 494 -21.97 -4.12 -8.01
CA PHE A 494 -22.97 -3.36 -7.26
C PHE A 494 -24.39 -3.94 -7.39
N GLU A 495 -24.76 -4.44 -8.56
CA GLU A 495 -26.04 -5.15 -8.78
C GLU A 495 -26.11 -6.42 -7.92
N ASP A 496 -25.04 -7.21 -7.89
CA ASP A 496 -24.93 -8.43 -7.08
C ASP A 496 -24.97 -8.11 -5.58
N ALA A 497 -24.42 -6.96 -5.16
CA ALA A 497 -24.51 -6.43 -3.80
C ALA A 497 -25.86 -5.75 -3.47
N LYS A 498 -26.84 -5.76 -4.39
CA LYS A 498 -28.15 -5.08 -4.27
C LYS A 498 -28.06 -3.56 -4.06
N ASN A 499 -26.97 -2.94 -4.49
CA ASN A 499 -26.75 -1.49 -4.45
C ASN A 499 -27.16 -0.86 -5.79
N GLU A 500 -28.46 -0.85 -6.06
CA GLU A 500 -29.10 -0.29 -7.26
C GLU A 500 -28.74 1.19 -7.52
N PRO A 501 -28.66 2.09 -6.51
CA PRO A 501 -28.27 3.47 -6.74
C PRO A 501 -26.82 3.60 -7.24
N GLY A 502 -25.89 2.81 -6.69
CA GLY A 502 -24.50 2.80 -7.11
C GLY A 502 -24.33 2.20 -8.50
N ALA A 503 -25.00 1.07 -8.79
CA ALA A 503 -25.00 0.45 -10.11
C ALA A 503 -25.47 1.42 -11.22
N ALA A 504 -26.48 2.27 -10.93
CA ALA A 504 -26.96 3.26 -11.88
C ALA A 504 -25.90 4.33 -12.23
N ASP A 505 -25.05 4.73 -11.29
CA ASP A 505 -23.95 5.67 -11.55
C ASP A 505 -22.92 5.05 -12.50
N PHE A 506 -22.56 3.77 -12.29
CA PHE A 506 -21.64 3.04 -13.16
C PHE A 506 -22.23 2.76 -14.55
N TYR A 507 -23.53 2.46 -14.64
CA TYR A 507 -24.24 2.36 -15.93
C TYR A 507 -24.17 3.67 -16.72
N TYR A 508 -24.41 4.80 -16.05
CA TYR A 508 -24.32 6.12 -16.69
C TYR A 508 -22.88 6.42 -17.14
N GLY A 509 -21.86 5.96 -16.40
CA GLY A 509 -20.45 5.96 -16.80
C GLY A 509 -20.17 5.13 -18.06
N GLU A 510 -20.59 3.86 -18.08
CA GLU A 510 -20.41 2.96 -19.23
C GLU A 510 -21.00 3.56 -20.52
N CYS A 511 -22.25 4.03 -20.48
CA CYS A 511 -22.91 4.64 -21.64
C CYS A 511 -22.18 5.89 -22.14
N GLU A 512 -21.55 6.65 -21.24
CA GLU A 512 -20.78 7.81 -21.65
C GLU A 512 -19.45 7.45 -22.31
N MET A 513 -18.75 6.44 -21.79
CA MET A 513 -17.54 5.94 -22.41
C MET A 513 -17.82 5.39 -23.82
N ARG A 514 -18.87 4.57 -23.99
CA ARG A 514 -19.31 4.07 -25.32
C ARG A 514 -19.72 5.17 -26.29
N ARG A 515 -20.26 6.29 -25.79
CA ARG A 515 -20.60 7.43 -26.64
C ARG A 515 -19.34 8.13 -27.17
N HIS A 516 -18.28 8.19 -26.37
CA HIS A 516 -17.01 8.84 -26.69
C HIS A 516 -15.94 7.89 -27.23
N ASP A 517 -16.22 6.60 -27.28
CA ASP A 517 -15.42 5.61 -27.95
C ASP A 517 -15.51 5.83 -29.49
N HIS A 518 -14.38 6.11 -30.15
CA HIS A 518 -14.31 6.28 -31.61
C HIS A 518 -13.70 5.06 -32.32
N THR A 519 -13.18 4.08 -31.57
CA THR A 519 -12.43 2.92 -32.04
C THR A 519 -13.29 1.66 -32.08
N GLY A 520 -14.02 1.36 -31.00
CA GLY A 520 -14.80 0.14 -30.82
C GLY A 520 -16.29 0.28 -31.11
N THR A 521 -16.91 1.43 -30.82
CA THR A 521 -18.37 1.58 -30.90
C THR A 521 -18.85 2.11 -32.27
N PRO A 522 -19.76 1.40 -32.97
CA PRO A 522 -20.28 1.81 -34.29
C PRO A 522 -20.91 3.20 -34.28
N ARG A 523 -20.77 3.96 -35.38
CA ARG A 523 -21.33 5.33 -35.52
C ARG A 523 -22.85 5.39 -35.24
N VAL A 524 -23.60 4.38 -35.69
CA VAL A 524 -25.05 4.29 -35.48
C VAL A 524 -25.38 4.16 -33.99
N GLU A 525 -24.67 3.28 -33.29
CA GLU A 525 -24.84 3.06 -31.86
C GLU A 525 -24.52 4.32 -31.05
N ARG A 526 -23.48 5.06 -31.43
CA ARG A 526 -23.14 6.34 -30.80
C ARG A 526 -24.21 7.40 -31.04
N GLY A 527 -24.80 7.43 -32.23
CA GLY A 527 -25.96 8.28 -32.53
C GLY A 527 -27.16 7.94 -31.64
N LEU A 528 -27.44 6.65 -31.44
CA LEU A 528 -28.50 6.19 -30.53
C LEU A 528 -28.20 6.56 -29.07
N LEU A 529 -26.97 6.34 -28.59
CA LEU A 529 -26.55 6.73 -27.24
C LEU A 529 -26.64 8.25 -27.04
N TRP A 530 -26.27 9.04 -28.05
CA TRP A 530 -26.41 10.49 -28.02
C TRP A 530 -27.88 10.92 -27.89
N GLY A 531 -28.78 10.33 -28.69
CA GLY A 531 -30.22 10.59 -28.59
C GLY A 531 -30.79 10.15 -27.24
N TYR A 532 -30.41 8.97 -26.74
CA TYR A 532 -30.85 8.44 -25.46
C TYR A 532 -30.38 9.30 -24.26
N TRP A 533 -29.14 9.81 -24.32
CA TRP A 533 -28.62 10.79 -23.38
C TRP A 533 -29.38 12.12 -23.41
N LEU A 534 -29.65 12.63 -24.62
CA LEU A 534 -30.31 13.91 -24.83
C LEU A 534 -31.75 13.88 -24.29
N LEU A 535 -32.50 12.83 -24.62
CA LEU A 535 -33.91 12.70 -24.28
C LEU A 535 -34.14 12.33 -22.81
N SER A 536 -33.30 11.46 -22.23
CA SER A 536 -33.61 10.85 -20.91
C SER A 536 -32.42 10.74 -19.96
N GLY A 537 -31.22 11.16 -20.36
CA GLY A 537 -29.99 10.94 -19.58
C GLY A 537 -29.73 9.46 -19.34
N TYR A 538 -29.84 8.65 -20.38
CA TYR A 538 -29.76 7.18 -20.34
C TYR A 538 -30.85 6.53 -19.47
N GLY A 539 -32.07 7.05 -19.51
CA GLY A 539 -33.20 6.50 -18.76
C GLY A 539 -33.12 6.73 -17.25
N LEU A 540 -32.20 7.55 -16.76
CA LEU A 540 -32.00 7.82 -15.33
C LEU A 540 -32.53 9.18 -14.89
N ARG A 541 -32.99 10.03 -15.82
CA ARG A 541 -33.41 11.41 -15.53
C ARG A 541 -34.81 11.72 -16.06
N ALA A 542 -35.81 11.50 -15.21
CA ALA A 542 -37.21 11.83 -15.50
C ALA A 542 -37.41 13.31 -15.86
N SER A 543 -36.66 14.23 -15.24
CA SER A 543 -36.78 15.67 -15.53
C SER A 543 -36.42 16.05 -16.97
N ARG A 544 -35.46 15.35 -17.59
CA ARG A 544 -35.12 15.58 -19.01
C ARG A 544 -36.23 15.07 -19.92
N ALA A 545 -36.73 13.87 -19.64
CA ALA A 545 -37.80 13.27 -20.43
C ALA A 545 -39.11 14.08 -20.32
N LEU A 546 -39.47 14.54 -19.12
CA LEU A 546 -40.63 15.42 -18.90
C LEU A 546 -40.43 16.80 -19.54
N GLY A 547 -39.22 17.35 -19.51
CA GLY A 547 -38.90 18.59 -20.21
C GLY A 547 -39.09 18.47 -21.72
N TRP A 548 -38.56 17.41 -22.33
CA TRP A 548 -38.77 17.11 -23.75
C TRP A 548 -40.23 16.83 -24.07
N LEU A 549 -40.97 16.18 -23.18
CA LEU A 549 -42.41 15.99 -23.31
C LEU A 549 -43.13 17.33 -23.36
N ALA A 550 -42.83 18.25 -22.44
CA ALA A 550 -43.44 19.58 -22.41
C ALA A 550 -43.10 20.40 -23.68
N VAL A 551 -41.83 20.35 -24.14
CA VAL A 551 -41.40 21.01 -25.38
C VAL A 551 -42.10 20.40 -26.60
N SER A 552 -42.20 19.07 -26.67
CA SER A 552 -42.93 18.37 -27.73
C SER A 552 -44.39 18.78 -27.75
N MET A 553 -45.07 18.73 -26.60
CA MET A 553 -46.48 19.11 -26.50
C MET A 553 -46.70 20.57 -26.91
N LEU A 554 -45.82 21.49 -26.48
CA LEU A 554 -45.89 22.90 -26.88
C LEU A 554 -45.71 23.07 -28.40
N ALA A 555 -44.73 22.37 -28.99
CA ALA A 555 -44.51 22.38 -30.43
C ALA A 555 -45.71 21.81 -31.19
N THR A 556 -46.29 20.70 -30.73
CA THR A 556 -47.51 20.11 -31.28
C THR A 556 -48.67 21.12 -31.22
N ILE A 557 -48.88 21.79 -30.10
CA ILE A 557 -49.92 22.82 -29.94
C ILE A 557 -49.72 23.96 -30.94
N VAL A 558 -48.50 24.50 -31.05
CA VAL A 558 -48.17 25.58 -31.98
C VAL A 558 -48.37 25.16 -33.44
N LEU A 559 -47.93 23.95 -33.81
CA LEU A 559 -48.11 23.42 -35.17
C LEU A 559 -49.59 23.14 -35.50
N LEU A 560 -50.36 22.63 -34.53
CA LEU A 560 -51.80 22.43 -34.69
C LEU A 560 -52.54 23.77 -34.84
N MET A 561 -52.19 24.78 -34.06
CA MET A 561 -52.75 26.13 -34.21
C MET A 561 -52.41 26.74 -35.57
N ALA A 562 -51.16 26.62 -36.01
CA ALA A 562 -50.67 27.20 -37.25
C ALA A 562 -51.20 26.48 -38.51
N PHE A 563 -51.33 25.15 -38.48
CA PHE A 563 -51.61 24.35 -39.68
C PHE A 563 -52.61 23.20 -39.50
N GLY A 564 -52.79 22.70 -38.26
CA GLY A 564 -53.54 21.46 -38.02
C GLY A 564 -55.04 21.61 -37.82
N LEU A 565 -55.50 22.72 -37.25
CA LEU A 565 -56.93 23.00 -37.02
C LEU A 565 -57.56 23.70 -38.23
N PRO A 566 -58.73 23.25 -38.72
CA PRO A 566 -59.40 23.87 -39.86
C PRO A 566 -59.91 25.29 -39.52
N THR A 567 -60.17 26.11 -40.55
CA THR A 567 -60.76 27.46 -40.40
C THR A 567 -62.19 27.45 -39.86
N SER A 568 -62.94 26.40 -40.17
CA SER A 568 -64.32 26.18 -39.72
C SER A 568 -64.56 24.68 -39.60
N SER A 569 -65.38 24.25 -38.64
CA SER A 569 -65.80 22.86 -38.53
C SER A 569 -66.43 22.44 -39.86
N PRO A 570 -66.01 21.32 -40.49
CA PRO A 570 -66.53 20.91 -41.78
C PRO A 570 -68.05 20.74 -41.68
N LYS A 571 -68.79 21.58 -42.41
CA LYS A 571 -70.26 21.56 -42.39
C LYS A 571 -70.71 20.24 -43.03
N GLN A 572 -71.28 19.35 -42.22
CA GLN A 572 -71.93 18.15 -42.73
C GLN A 572 -73.23 18.58 -43.41
N LYS A 573 -73.27 18.51 -44.74
CA LYS A 573 -74.50 18.72 -45.50
C LYS A 573 -75.14 17.36 -45.72
N ALA A 574 -76.22 17.10 -44.99
CA ALA A 574 -77.09 15.97 -45.30
C ALA A 574 -77.95 16.37 -46.50
N THR A 575 -77.64 15.80 -47.67
CA THR A 575 -78.51 15.91 -48.85
C THR A 575 -79.34 14.63 -48.93
N GLY A 576 -80.66 14.78 -48.99
CA GLY A 576 -81.58 13.67 -49.12
C GLY A 576 -82.41 13.84 -50.39
N THR A 577 -82.53 12.78 -51.17
CA THR A 577 -83.53 12.72 -52.24
C THR A 577 -84.79 12.07 -51.69
N VAL A 578 -85.92 12.78 -51.71
CA VAL A 578 -87.22 12.26 -51.28
C VAL A 578 -88.03 11.89 -52.53
N PRO A 579 -88.32 10.59 -52.78
CA PRO A 579 -89.18 10.19 -53.89
C PRO A 579 -90.63 10.62 -53.62
N SER A 580 -91.32 11.12 -54.65
CA SER A 580 -92.71 11.61 -54.58
C SER A 580 -93.77 10.54 -54.24
N SER A 581 -93.37 9.27 -54.14
CA SER A 581 -94.25 8.13 -53.83
C SER A 581 -94.12 7.59 -52.40
N GLY A 582 -93.33 8.23 -51.52
CA GLY A 582 -93.18 7.77 -50.13
C GLY A 582 -92.42 6.45 -50.03
N GLY A 583 -91.09 6.52 -50.12
CA GLY A 583 -90.17 5.39 -49.96
C GLY A 583 -88.86 5.83 -49.29
N GLU A 584 -88.00 4.85 -49.01
CA GLU A 584 -86.78 4.96 -48.18
C GLU A 584 -85.91 6.18 -48.51
N VAL A 585 -85.67 7.04 -47.50
CA VAL A 585 -84.89 8.27 -47.64
C VAL A 585 -83.41 7.94 -47.50
N THR A 586 -82.67 8.01 -48.61
CA THR A 586 -81.21 7.88 -48.58
C THR A 586 -80.58 9.24 -48.30
N LEU A 587 -80.00 9.40 -47.11
CA LEU A 587 -79.28 10.61 -46.70
C LEU A 587 -77.78 10.43 -47.01
N THR A 588 -77.29 11.08 -48.05
CA THR A 588 -75.85 11.20 -48.32
C THR A 588 -75.30 12.36 -47.52
N ILE A 589 -74.48 12.04 -46.51
CA ILE A 589 -73.77 13.03 -45.69
C ILE A 589 -72.43 13.30 -46.35
N ASP A 590 -72.35 14.37 -47.15
CA ASP A 590 -71.10 14.80 -47.75
C ASP A 590 -70.31 15.66 -46.75
N LYS A 591 -69.11 15.20 -46.39
CA LYS A 591 -68.17 15.93 -45.53
C LYS A 591 -67.11 16.60 -46.42
N GLN A 592 -67.14 17.93 -46.47
CA GLN A 592 -66.10 18.68 -47.18
C GLN A 592 -64.74 18.50 -46.49
N PRO A 593 -63.64 18.33 -47.26
CA PRO A 593 -62.32 18.13 -46.68
C PRO A 593 -61.88 19.39 -45.90
N PRO A 594 -61.34 19.23 -44.68
CA PRO A 594 -60.91 20.35 -43.84
C PRO A 594 -59.78 21.13 -44.53
N GLN A 595 -59.96 22.46 -44.65
CA GLN A 595 -59.01 23.35 -45.32
C GLN A 595 -58.07 24.05 -44.33
N ASN A 596 -56.85 24.31 -44.78
CA ASN A 596 -55.81 24.97 -43.99
C ASN A 596 -56.19 26.43 -43.62
N PRO A 597 -55.74 26.93 -42.46
CA PRO A 597 -56.03 28.27 -41.99
C PRO A 597 -55.42 29.41 -42.83
N THR A 598 -56.29 30.26 -43.38
CA THR A 598 -55.92 31.46 -44.17
C THR A 598 -55.98 32.77 -43.38
N GLY A 599 -56.60 32.80 -42.20
CA GLY A 599 -56.74 33.97 -41.30
C GLY A 599 -56.03 33.79 -39.95
N ASP A 600 -56.50 34.47 -38.89
CA ASP A 600 -55.87 34.53 -37.56
C ASP A 600 -55.54 33.13 -36.98
N ARG A 601 -54.24 32.82 -36.92
CA ARG A 601 -53.73 31.47 -36.61
C ARG A 601 -53.50 31.27 -35.12
N PHE A 602 -53.42 32.33 -34.33
CA PHE A 602 -53.02 32.31 -32.92
C PHE A 602 -54.10 32.94 -32.02
N SER A 603 -55.24 32.25 -31.87
CA SER A 603 -56.34 32.65 -31.00
C SER A 603 -56.50 31.72 -29.78
N SER A 604 -57.14 32.21 -28.71
CA SER A 604 -57.42 31.44 -27.50
C SER A 604 -58.26 30.19 -27.76
N GLU A 605 -59.29 30.29 -28.62
CA GLU A 605 -60.14 29.16 -28.99
C GLU A 605 -59.37 28.05 -29.74
N ARG A 606 -58.44 28.43 -30.62
CA ARG A 606 -57.58 27.47 -31.32
C ARG A 606 -56.56 26.84 -30.37
N PHE A 607 -56.08 27.60 -29.39
CA PHE A 607 -55.20 27.07 -28.34
C PHE A 607 -55.91 26.02 -27.48
N GLU A 608 -57.14 26.27 -27.01
CA GLU A 608 -57.91 25.29 -26.23
C GLU A 608 -58.18 24.01 -27.02
N LYS A 609 -58.55 24.13 -28.30
CA LYS A 609 -58.73 22.96 -29.19
C LYS A 609 -57.42 22.20 -29.41
N ALA A 610 -56.32 22.90 -29.71
CA ALA A 610 -55.01 22.28 -29.90
C ALA A 610 -54.50 21.60 -28.61
N LEU A 611 -54.70 22.24 -27.45
CA LEU A 611 -54.37 21.69 -26.14
C LEU A 611 -55.17 20.40 -25.86
N SER A 612 -56.47 20.40 -26.14
CA SER A 612 -57.34 19.24 -25.98
C SER A 612 -56.91 18.09 -26.90
N VAL A 613 -56.61 18.36 -28.18
CA VAL A 613 -56.12 17.38 -29.14
C VAL A 613 -54.80 16.77 -28.69
N THR A 614 -53.82 17.60 -28.30
CA THR A 614 -52.51 17.14 -27.82
C THR A 614 -52.67 16.29 -26.56
N PHE A 615 -53.38 16.77 -25.53
CA PHE A 615 -53.56 16.04 -24.28
C PHE A 615 -54.28 14.69 -24.47
N ASN A 616 -55.37 14.67 -25.25
CA ASN A 616 -56.09 13.44 -25.55
C ASN A 616 -55.29 12.47 -26.42
N SER A 617 -54.37 12.97 -27.26
CA SER A 617 -53.47 12.13 -28.05
C SER A 617 -52.39 11.47 -27.18
N VAL A 618 -51.84 12.20 -26.20
CA VAL A 618 -50.86 11.66 -25.25
C VAL A 618 -51.47 10.59 -24.34
N VAL A 619 -52.69 10.82 -23.85
CA VAL A 619 -53.28 10.00 -22.77
C VAL A 619 -54.30 8.98 -23.28
N PHE A 620 -55.14 9.35 -24.26
CA PHE A 620 -56.37 8.61 -24.61
C PHE A 620 -56.46 8.13 -26.06
N ARG A 621 -55.38 8.21 -26.85
CA ARG A 621 -55.24 7.68 -28.23
C ARG A 621 -56.19 8.23 -29.31
N SER A 622 -57.26 8.98 -28.98
CA SER A 622 -58.12 9.64 -29.98
C SER A 622 -58.60 11.02 -29.53
N SER A 623 -58.34 12.04 -30.33
CA SER A 623 -58.80 13.42 -30.08
C SER A 623 -60.25 13.67 -30.50
N GLY A 624 -60.80 12.86 -31.42
CA GLY A 624 -62.19 13.00 -31.92
C GLY A 624 -62.45 14.30 -32.70
N GLN A 625 -61.40 15.06 -33.05
CA GLN A 625 -61.49 16.34 -33.72
C GLN A 625 -61.17 16.22 -35.21
N ASP A 626 -61.82 17.04 -36.04
CA ASP A 626 -61.55 17.12 -37.46
C ASP A 626 -60.28 17.95 -37.72
N LEU A 627 -59.21 17.27 -38.16
CA LEU A 627 -57.90 17.86 -38.45
C LEU A 627 -57.69 18.00 -39.96
N THR A 628 -56.89 18.98 -40.37
CA THR A 628 -56.38 19.06 -41.76
C THR A 628 -55.47 17.88 -42.06
N THR A 629 -55.15 17.63 -43.34
CA THR A 629 -54.17 16.58 -43.70
C THR A 629 -52.84 16.78 -42.97
N THR A 630 -52.36 18.02 -42.90
CA THR A 630 -51.16 18.38 -42.13
C THR A 630 -51.36 18.16 -40.62
N GLY A 631 -52.52 18.52 -40.07
CA GLY A 631 -52.87 18.25 -38.67
C GLY A 631 -52.89 16.78 -38.31
N THR A 632 -53.34 15.93 -39.24
CA THR A 632 -53.35 14.47 -39.09
C THR A 632 -51.93 13.92 -38.97
N TYR A 633 -51.00 14.36 -39.82
CA TYR A 633 -49.58 13.96 -39.71
C TYR A 633 -48.91 14.48 -38.42
N ILE A 634 -49.26 15.69 -37.98
CA ILE A 634 -48.78 16.26 -36.71
C ILE A 634 -49.27 15.41 -35.53
N GLU A 635 -50.57 15.08 -35.49
CA GLU A 635 -51.16 14.23 -34.45
C GLU A 635 -50.54 12.81 -34.46
N MET A 636 -50.36 12.19 -35.64
CA MET A 636 -49.71 10.89 -35.76
C MET A 636 -48.29 10.89 -35.21
N THR A 637 -47.53 11.97 -35.43
CA THR A 637 -46.16 12.12 -34.92
C THR A 637 -46.16 12.27 -33.39
N SER A 638 -47.06 13.09 -32.84
CA SER A 638 -47.24 13.26 -31.38
C SER A 638 -47.61 11.93 -30.70
N ARG A 639 -48.49 11.13 -31.31
CA ARG A 639 -48.93 9.81 -30.80
C ARG A 639 -47.80 8.77 -30.69
N LEU A 640 -46.68 8.96 -31.37
CA LEU A 640 -45.49 8.11 -31.21
C LEU A 640 -44.50 8.72 -30.22
N LEU A 641 -44.19 10.01 -30.39
CA LEU A 641 -43.11 10.67 -29.67
C LEU A 641 -43.46 10.92 -28.19
N GLU A 642 -44.64 11.44 -27.92
CA GLU A 642 -45.02 11.90 -26.57
C GLU A 642 -45.23 10.73 -25.60
N PRO A 643 -45.90 9.62 -25.96
CA PRO A 643 -45.96 8.42 -25.11
C PRO A 643 -44.58 7.78 -24.88
N THR A 644 -43.67 7.83 -25.85
CA THR A 644 -42.30 7.32 -25.70
C THR A 644 -41.52 8.13 -24.67
N LEU A 645 -41.63 9.47 -24.70
CA LEU A 645 -41.03 10.35 -23.70
C LEU A 645 -41.63 10.13 -22.31
N LEU A 646 -42.94 9.94 -22.22
CA LEU A 646 -43.61 9.58 -20.96
C LEU A 646 -43.12 8.23 -20.43
N ALA A 647 -42.99 7.21 -21.29
CA ALA A 647 -42.46 5.90 -20.92
C ALA A 647 -41.02 5.99 -20.38
N LEU A 648 -40.15 6.80 -21.02
CA LEU A 648 -38.79 7.07 -20.55
C LEU A 648 -38.79 7.78 -19.18
N ALA A 649 -39.73 8.71 -18.94
CA ALA A 649 -39.87 9.38 -17.65
C ALA A 649 -40.30 8.39 -16.54
N VAL A 650 -41.25 7.50 -16.85
CA VAL A 650 -41.72 6.45 -15.92
C VAL A 650 -40.60 5.46 -15.62
N LEU A 651 -39.81 5.06 -16.63
CA LEU A 651 -38.66 4.17 -16.45
C LEU A 651 -37.62 4.79 -15.50
N ALA A 652 -37.32 6.08 -15.68
CA ALA A 652 -36.41 6.81 -14.80
C ALA A 652 -36.95 6.97 -13.37
N LEU A 653 -38.26 7.17 -13.20
CA LEU A 653 -38.92 7.21 -11.89
C LEU A 653 -38.87 5.85 -11.20
N ARG A 654 -39.17 4.76 -11.91
CA ARG A 654 -39.08 3.40 -11.38
C ARG A 654 -37.65 3.08 -10.92
N GLY A 655 -36.66 3.44 -11.72
CA GLY A 655 -35.24 3.30 -11.37
C GLY A 655 -34.79 4.19 -10.21
N ARG A 656 -35.63 5.13 -9.76
CA ARG A 656 -35.39 5.97 -8.57
C ARG A 656 -36.18 5.52 -7.34
N ILE A 657 -37.33 4.85 -7.52
CA ILE A 657 -38.16 4.31 -6.42
C ILE A 657 -37.62 2.95 -5.94
N LYS A 658 -36.97 2.17 -6.82
CA LYS A 658 -36.22 0.97 -6.43
C LYS A 658 -34.92 1.25 -5.64
N ARG A 659 -34.53 2.53 -5.49
CA ARG A 659 -33.29 2.97 -4.84
C ARG A 659 -33.39 3.03 -3.34
#